data_AF-L8FVR3-F1
#
_entry.id   AF-L8FVR3-F1
#
_cell.length_a   1.000
_cell.length_b   1.000
_cell.length_c   1.000
_cell.angle_alpha   90.00
_cell.angle_beta   90.00
_cell.angle_gamma   90.00
#
_symmetry.space_group_name_H-M   'P 1'
#
loop_
_entity.id
_entity.type
_entity.pdbx_description
1 polymer ?
#
loop_
_entity_poly.entity_id
_entity_poly.type
_entity_poly.pdbx_seq_one_letter_code
_entity_poly.pdbx_strand_id
1 'polypeptide(L)'
;MSSLESLPNELWWAIASSLEIEDVISLSRTSRQLYQYVFSNQVSRAVAQVSDILVADAHFTVSVAHILSEKAKIPLSREFISATQCRTSSAQALRKWAKKTEALTTAKPYSVAIVGVGQTYMYSKGALWYMHNGTLRLLETRQSPREELVVDLSSLLNKTAFKAQSKVAGSFSFLHYHEDVLSCLFRYAHPRRGGWLIAVDVKKPAILLSTEVASTEKLFARHDRDYLYYGVHISNDYDNRKRWVLHGYDLKNGKFLGRNNFLYDLIGAEIGSTICFEVVDGFFYAVSNQTTYEVEEVDWTSFYHGRRFPLSNTSEKKLDKTEDQRMWRRQHLEGPLDDRWTNLALAIDETTGQLTIVESRKEWLEGRTVGQRTVYKTKVVFPKRPVTENNSSSPPQANTAPALPPASPNTFQPFGTAPFQAQHPMDYPSSSPSSDEHQRRKEDLAALTQDRLALTITASNKPHFSPSQIRLPRNVHAESTTLPGQRSFIVTKTPVRCYDLSSSAFVDLVNDIPHPDPGVQQCLRIRACSRRRKGPARGGDGIIPPLARNPETGELEEEEGLDEEYEDGTVEMWPPAPDAQGKYSEGGRDLHVLMNPPGYMGKVHGTFDGTGLVYSTGGEGQKAIVLVNFDPAVYLRGLRKCSMDDLGSGGGAASATSRAFTSQESSGGASPKRPNSSIFTTAEYGMKASYHSPKRAKTTPSPPTPCPTEGPAPAPAVKQQPNCPWLRREAAMYLSISRGFDFGL
;
A
#
# COMPACT_ATOMS: atom_id res chain seq x y z
N MET A 1 24.61 -11.67 -37.47
CA MET A 1 24.19 -11.09 -36.18
C MET A 1 24.17 -12.20 -35.16
N SER A 2 25.03 -12.13 -34.14
CA SER A 2 25.03 -13.06 -33.01
C SER A 2 23.69 -12.94 -32.28
N SER A 3 22.99 -14.07 -32.09
CA SER A 3 21.75 -14.11 -31.30
C SER A 3 22.05 -13.50 -29.93
N LEU A 4 21.12 -12.69 -29.40
CA LEU A 4 21.22 -12.11 -28.05
C LEU A 4 21.55 -13.21 -27.02
N GLU A 5 21.04 -14.43 -27.25
CA GLU A 5 21.25 -15.65 -26.47
C GLU A 5 22.72 -16.13 -26.38
N SER A 6 23.61 -15.62 -27.24
CA SER A 6 25.05 -15.95 -27.27
C SER A 6 25.95 -14.98 -26.50
N LEU A 7 25.38 -13.94 -25.89
CA LEU A 7 26.16 -12.98 -25.09
C LEU A 7 26.67 -13.65 -23.79
N PRO A 8 27.92 -13.34 -23.36
CA PRO A 8 28.43 -13.74 -22.05
C PRO A 8 27.57 -13.26 -20.89
N ASN A 9 27.59 -13.99 -19.78
CA ASN A 9 26.83 -13.67 -18.57
C ASN A 9 27.20 -12.29 -18.01
N GLU A 10 28.43 -11.81 -18.17
CA GLU A 10 28.84 -10.48 -17.70
C GLU A 10 28.11 -9.36 -18.45
N LEU A 11 27.95 -9.51 -19.78
CA LEU A 11 27.21 -8.54 -20.57
C LEU A 11 25.73 -8.56 -20.23
N TRP A 12 25.16 -9.74 -20.01
CA TRP A 12 23.79 -9.86 -19.55
C TRP A 12 23.56 -9.25 -18.18
N TRP A 13 24.52 -9.36 -17.28
CA TRP A 13 24.48 -8.72 -15.96
C TRP A 13 24.49 -7.20 -16.13
N ALA A 14 25.39 -6.65 -16.96
CA ALA A 14 25.45 -5.22 -17.24
C ALA A 14 24.14 -4.68 -17.83
N ILE A 15 23.55 -5.42 -18.79
CA ILE A 15 22.23 -5.08 -19.38
C ILE A 15 21.14 -5.11 -18.31
N ALA A 16 21.04 -6.19 -17.53
CA ALA A 16 20.02 -6.31 -16.50
C ALA A 16 20.15 -5.22 -15.41
N SER A 17 21.37 -4.79 -15.11
CA SER A 17 21.64 -3.69 -14.17
C SER A 17 21.32 -2.30 -14.74
N SER A 18 21.31 -2.11 -16.06
CA SER A 18 21.01 -0.81 -16.69
C SER A 18 19.55 -0.61 -17.08
N LEU A 19 18.77 -1.69 -17.24
CA LEU A 19 17.35 -1.61 -17.58
C LEU A 19 16.49 -1.12 -16.40
N GLU A 20 15.19 -0.93 -16.56
CA GLU A 20 14.27 -0.85 -15.41
C GLU A 20 13.88 -2.25 -14.89
N ILE A 21 13.13 -2.31 -13.79
CA ILE A 21 12.67 -3.60 -13.25
C ILE A 21 11.65 -4.25 -14.19
N GLU A 22 10.72 -3.46 -14.73
CA GLU A 22 9.68 -3.92 -15.66
C GLU A 22 10.30 -4.46 -16.96
N ASP A 23 11.34 -3.80 -17.47
CA ASP A 23 12.10 -4.24 -18.64
C ASP A 23 12.88 -5.54 -18.38
N VAL A 24 13.46 -5.70 -17.19
CA VAL A 24 14.12 -6.95 -16.80
C VAL A 24 13.12 -8.10 -16.75
N ILE A 25 11.92 -7.87 -16.22
CA ILE A 25 10.87 -8.88 -16.23
C ILE A 25 10.37 -9.15 -17.66
N SER A 26 10.22 -8.13 -18.49
CA SER A 26 9.82 -8.28 -19.90
C SER A 26 10.86 -9.07 -20.70
N LEU A 27 12.15 -8.83 -20.46
CA LEU A 27 13.24 -9.60 -21.05
C LEU A 27 13.13 -11.10 -20.72
N SER A 28 12.77 -11.43 -19.47
CA SER A 28 12.58 -12.81 -19.02
C SER A 28 11.48 -13.56 -19.79
N ARG A 29 10.55 -12.84 -20.44
CA ARG A 29 9.43 -13.41 -21.21
C ARG A 29 9.78 -13.74 -22.66
N THR A 30 10.94 -13.29 -23.15
CA THR A 30 11.31 -13.42 -24.56
C THR A 30 11.93 -14.78 -24.92
N SER A 31 12.66 -15.42 -24.00
CA SER A 31 13.29 -16.73 -24.19
C SER A 31 13.42 -17.48 -22.88
N ARG A 32 13.39 -18.82 -22.94
CA ARG A 32 13.56 -19.70 -21.77
C ARG A 32 14.93 -19.54 -21.12
N GLN A 33 15.98 -19.28 -21.91
CA GLN A 33 17.32 -19.05 -21.38
C GLN A 33 17.37 -17.75 -20.58
N LEU A 34 16.75 -16.69 -21.09
CA LEU A 34 16.67 -15.40 -20.41
C LEU A 34 15.80 -15.46 -19.16
N TYR A 35 14.72 -16.23 -19.19
CA TYR A 35 13.95 -16.56 -17.99
C TYR A 35 14.84 -17.14 -16.89
N GLN A 36 15.61 -18.19 -17.20
CA GLN A 36 16.50 -18.84 -16.23
C GLN A 36 17.59 -17.88 -15.73
N TYR A 37 18.09 -17.02 -16.61
CA TYR A 37 19.12 -16.05 -16.29
C TYR A 37 18.62 -14.94 -15.35
N VAL A 38 17.50 -14.28 -15.69
CA VAL A 38 16.91 -13.19 -14.88
C VAL A 38 16.57 -13.70 -13.47
N PHE A 39 16.00 -14.90 -13.40
CA PHE A 39 15.67 -15.57 -12.14
C PHE A 39 16.80 -16.45 -11.59
N SER A 40 18.04 -16.13 -11.93
CA SER A 40 19.23 -16.63 -11.22
C SER A 40 19.49 -15.79 -9.98
N ASN A 41 20.09 -16.39 -8.93
CA ASN A 41 20.41 -15.64 -7.71
C ASN A 41 21.38 -14.48 -7.96
N GLN A 42 22.30 -14.60 -8.92
CA GLN A 42 23.28 -13.55 -9.23
C GLN A 42 22.59 -12.28 -9.76
N VAL A 43 21.74 -12.43 -10.77
CA VAL A 43 21.03 -11.30 -11.39
C VAL A 43 19.97 -10.75 -10.45
N SER A 44 19.19 -11.62 -9.82
CA SER A 44 18.16 -11.19 -8.88
C SER A 44 18.74 -10.43 -7.68
N ARG A 45 19.93 -10.83 -7.18
CA ARG A 45 20.66 -10.05 -6.18
C ARG A 45 21.16 -8.72 -6.73
N ALA A 46 21.61 -8.66 -7.97
CA ALA A 46 22.09 -7.42 -8.57
C ALA A 46 20.96 -6.40 -8.80
N VAL A 47 19.80 -6.88 -9.21
CA VAL A 47 18.56 -6.10 -9.39
C VAL A 47 18.03 -5.59 -8.05
N ALA A 48 18.10 -6.43 -7.02
CA ALA A 48 17.67 -6.07 -5.67
C ALA A 48 18.72 -5.26 -4.89
N GLN A 49 20.01 -5.43 -5.24
CA GLN A 49 21.21 -4.93 -4.55
C GLN A 49 21.04 -4.75 -3.03
N VAL A 50 20.52 -5.81 -2.39
CA VAL A 50 20.48 -5.89 -0.94
C VAL A 50 21.92 -5.98 -0.45
N SER A 51 22.46 -4.89 0.08
CA SER A 51 23.73 -4.96 0.80
C SER A 51 23.50 -5.71 2.11
N ASP A 52 24.41 -6.63 2.45
CA ASP A 52 24.46 -7.36 3.73
C ASP A 52 24.64 -6.45 4.96
N ILE A 53 24.63 -5.11 4.77
CA ILE A 53 24.82 -4.07 5.77
C ILE A 53 23.56 -3.85 6.62
N LEU A 54 22.40 -4.40 6.24
CA LEU A 54 21.16 -4.29 7.02
C LEU A 54 21.11 -5.18 8.29
N VAL A 55 22.16 -5.95 8.59
CA VAL A 55 22.14 -6.92 9.72
C VAL A 55 22.90 -6.43 10.97
N ALA A 56 23.59 -5.29 10.93
CA ALA A 56 24.28 -4.75 12.10
C ALA A 56 23.87 -3.29 12.38
N ASP A 57 23.14 -3.09 13.48
CA ASP A 57 22.71 -1.81 14.07
C ASP A 57 21.73 -0.93 13.27
N ALA A 58 20.48 -0.93 13.75
CA ALA A 58 19.36 -0.08 13.31
C ALA A 58 19.52 1.43 13.59
N HIS A 59 20.72 1.90 13.99
CA HIS A 59 20.96 3.31 14.36
C HIS A 59 21.91 4.06 13.39
N PHE A 60 22.52 3.40 12.40
CA PHE A 60 23.55 4.03 11.54
C PHE A 60 23.30 3.92 10.01
N THR A 61 22.17 3.38 9.58
CA THR A 61 21.97 2.84 8.22
C THR A 61 21.51 3.82 7.13
N VAL A 62 21.33 5.11 7.42
CA VAL A 62 20.83 6.07 6.38
C VAL A 62 21.96 6.60 5.49
N SER A 63 23.19 6.73 6.00
CA SER A 63 24.30 7.35 5.23
C SER A 63 24.94 6.40 4.21
N VAL A 64 24.98 5.09 4.51
CA VAL A 64 25.60 4.07 3.63
C VAL A 64 24.63 3.57 2.56
N ALA A 65 23.32 3.56 2.85
CA ALA A 65 22.28 3.25 1.87
C ALA A 65 22.31 4.24 0.69
N HIS A 66 22.61 5.52 0.94
CA HIS A 66 22.62 6.56 -0.10
C HIS A 66 23.68 6.32 -1.19
N ILE A 67 24.85 5.75 -0.85
CA ILE A 67 25.96 5.57 -1.80
C ILE A 67 25.84 4.25 -2.60
N LEU A 68 25.14 3.24 -2.07
CA LEU A 68 24.88 1.97 -2.76
C LEU A 68 23.50 1.92 -3.46
N SER A 69 22.66 2.95 -3.25
CA SER A 69 21.28 3.06 -3.74
C SER A 69 21.16 3.43 -5.23
N GLU A 70 22.22 3.92 -5.89
CA GLU A 70 22.09 4.43 -7.25
C GLU A 70 21.83 3.35 -8.33
N LYS A 71 21.94 2.05 -7.99
CA LYS A 71 21.73 0.94 -8.94
C LYS A 71 20.72 -0.13 -8.50
N ALA A 72 20.17 -0.03 -7.29
CA ALA A 72 19.19 -0.99 -6.78
C ALA A 72 17.79 -0.56 -7.19
N LYS A 73 17.00 -1.47 -7.79
CA LYS A 73 15.69 -1.09 -8.36
C LYS A 73 14.55 -1.18 -7.36
N ILE A 74 14.53 -2.24 -6.54
CA ILE A 74 13.46 -2.52 -5.55
C ILE A 74 14.01 -3.14 -4.24
N PRO A 75 15.08 -2.57 -3.64
CA PRO A 75 15.76 -3.15 -2.48
C PRO A 75 14.84 -3.31 -1.26
N LEU A 76 13.90 -2.39 -1.09
CA LEU A 76 13.02 -2.33 0.07
C LEU A 76 11.65 -2.94 -0.20
N SER A 77 11.47 -3.61 -1.35
CA SER A 77 10.26 -4.38 -1.54
C SER A 77 10.21 -5.52 -0.53
N ARG A 78 9.00 -5.77 -0.05
CA ARG A 78 8.74 -6.71 1.03
C ARG A 78 9.26 -8.12 0.73
N GLU A 79 9.19 -8.56 -0.52
CA GLU A 79 9.70 -9.86 -0.95
C GLU A 79 11.22 -9.99 -0.73
N PHE A 80 11.99 -8.93 -1.02
CA PHE A 80 13.45 -8.93 -0.82
C PHE A 80 13.85 -8.71 0.64
N ILE A 81 13.14 -7.87 1.39
CA ILE A 81 13.35 -7.73 2.84
C ILE A 81 13.17 -9.09 3.52
N SER A 82 12.05 -9.77 3.22
CA SER A 82 11.76 -11.11 3.77
C SER A 82 12.83 -12.11 3.36
N ALA A 83 13.26 -12.07 2.09
CA ALA A 83 14.28 -13.01 1.61
C ALA A 83 15.63 -12.81 2.29
N THR A 84 16.01 -11.56 2.55
CA THR A 84 17.25 -11.20 3.26
C THR A 84 17.19 -11.65 4.72
N GLN A 85 16.11 -11.31 5.42
CA GLN A 85 15.92 -11.68 6.83
C GLN A 85 15.89 -13.20 7.03
N CYS A 86 15.22 -13.93 6.13
CA CYS A 86 15.12 -15.38 6.20
C CYS A 86 16.29 -16.10 5.50
N ARG A 87 17.28 -15.38 4.95
CA ARG A 87 18.39 -15.92 4.15
C ARG A 87 17.93 -16.89 3.04
N THR A 88 16.83 -16.53 2.37
CA THR A 88 16.26 -17.30 1.25
C THR A 88 16.72 -16.77 -0.10
N SER A 89 16.32 -17.45 -1.19
CA SER A 89 16.76 -17.14 -2.54
C SER A 89 16.19 -15.80 -3.05
N SER A 90 17.08 -14.88 -3.44
CA SER A 90 16.70 -13.61 -4.10
C SER A 90 15.97 -13.86 -5.43
N ALA A 91 16.28 -14.95 -6.12
CA ALA A 91 15.54 -15.36 -7.31
C ALA A 91 14.08 -15.74 -7.01
N GLN A 92 13.83 -16.41 -5.88
CA GLN A 92 12.46 -16.68 -5.45
C GLN A 92 11.72 -15.39 -5.09
N ALA A 93 12.40 -14.45 -4.44
CA ALA A 93 11.84 -13.13 -4.14
C ALA A 93 11.47 -12.35 -5.41
N LEU A 94 12.36 -12.30 -6.41
CA LEU A 94 12.09 -11.65 -7.69
C LEU A 94 10.90 -12.30 -8.42
N ARG A 95 10.85 -13.63 -8.46
CA ARG A 95 9.70 -14.35 -9.05
C ARG A 95 8.40 -14.02 -8.33
N LYS A 96 8.44 -14.01 -7.00
CA LYS A 96 7.29 -13.70 -6.15
C LYS A 96 6.79 -12.28 -6.41
N TRP A 97 7.70 -11.31 -6.46
CA TRP A 97 7.40 -9.93 -6.78
C TRP A 97 6.78 -9.80 -8.17
N ALA A 98 7.42 -10.35 -9.20
CA ALA A 98 6.93 -10.28 -10.59
C ALA A 98 5.53 -10.90 -10.75
N LYS A 99 5.32 -12.08 -10.16
CA LYS A 99 4.03 -12.78 -10.15
C LYS A 99 2.93 -12.01 -9.43
N LYS A 100 3.25 -11.35 -8.31
CA LYS A 100 2.33 -10.50 -7.55
C LYS A 100 1.94 -9.26 -8.36
N THR A 101 2.93 -8.55 -8.90
CA THR A 101 2.72 -7.36 -9.74
C THR A 101 1.87 -7.70 -10.97
N GLU A 102 2.15 -8.82 -11.64
CA GLU A 102 1.34 -9.31 -12.77
C GLU A 102 -0.11 -9.63 -12.35
N ALA A 103 -0.31 -10.29 -11.21
CA ALA A 103 -1.64 -10.60 -10.70
C ALA A 103 -2.47 -9.34 -10.37
N LEU A 104 -1.83 -8.30 -9.81
CA LEU A 104 -2.47 -7.02 -9.51
C LEU A 104 -2.81 -6.24 -10.77
N THR A 105 -1.84 -6.11 -11.69
CA THR A 105 -2.01 -5.37 -12.95
C THR A 105 -3.07 -6.00 -13.86
N THR A 106 -3.24 -7.33 -13.80
CA THR A 106 -4.21 -8.07 -14.60
C THR A 106 -5.53 -8.39 -13.87
N ALA A 107 -5.68 -7.99 -12.61
CA ALA A 107 -6.79 -8.38 -11.73
C ALA A 107 -7.00 -9.91 -11.63
N LYS A 108 -5.94 -10.71 -11.74
CA LYS A 108 -5.98 -12.19 -11.71
C LYS A 108 -5.43 -12.73 -10.39
N PRO A 109 -6.25 -12.93 -9.35
CA PRO A 109 -5.78 -13.46 -8.07
C PRO A 109 -5.38 -14.93 -8.16
N TYR A 110 -4.56 -15.38 -7.22
CA TYR A 110 -4.15 -16.78 -7.07
C TYR A 110 -5.18 -17.62 -6.30
N SER A 111 -5.94 -17.00 -5.40
CA SER A 111 -7.02 -17.68 -4.68
C SER A 111 -8.07 -16.71 -4.16
N VAL A 112 -9.28 -17.21 -3.91
CA VAL A 112 -10.34 -16.49 -3.21
C VAL A 112 -11.05 -17.42 -2.24
N ALA A 113 -11.35 -16.96 -1.03
CA ALA A 113 -12.04 -17.77 -0.04
C ALA A 113 -12.85 -16.93 0.94
N ILE A 114 -13.94 -17.51 1.45
CA ILE A 114 -14.60 -17.00 2.66
C ILE A 114 -13.76 -17.50 3.84
N VAL A 115 -13.00 -16.58 4.45
CA VAL A 115 -12.00 -16.92 5.48
C VAL A 115 -12.56 -16.87 6.89
N GLY A 116 -13.70 -16.21 7.09
CA GLY A 116 -14.38 -16.17 8.38
C GLY A 116 -15.73 -15.47 8.32
N VAL A 117 -16.42 -15.47 9.46
CA VAL A 117 -17.65 -14.72 9.68
C VAL A 117 -17.48 -13.95 10.99
N GLY A 118 -17.64 -12.62 10.96
CA GLY A 118 -17.39 -11.80 12.14
C GLY A 118 -18.19 -10.50 12.20
N GLN A 119 -18.30 -9.92 13.39
CA GLN A 119 -18.97 -8.63 13.60
C GLN A 119 -18.12 -7.44 13.12
N THR A 120 -16.81 -7.55 13.31
CA THR A 120 -15.82 -6.54 12.92
C THR A 120 -14.52 -7.24 12.56
N TYR A 121 -13.74 -6.61 11.70
CA TYR A 121 -12.43 -7.12 11.30
C TYR A 121 -11.46 -5.97 11.03
N MET A 122 -10.18 -6.30 11.03
CA MET A 122 -9.09 -5.45 10.57
C MET A 122 -8.10 -6.35 9.83
N TYR A 123 -7.64 -5.89 8.68
CA TYR A 123 -6.58 -6.54 7.94
C TYR A 123 -5.46 -5.54 7.67
N SER A 124 -4.26 -5.88 8.10
CA SER A 124 -3.07 -5.08 7.88
C SER A 124 -1.85 -5.97 7.89
N LYS A 125 -0.94 -5.75 6.93
CA LYS A 125 0.31 -6.50 6.79
C LYS A 125 0.05 -8.00 7.04
N GLY A 126 -0.75 -8.66 6.21
CA GLY A 126 -0.98 -10.11 6.25
C GLY A 126 -1.61 -10.69 7.53
N ALA A 127 -2.03 -9.84 8.48
CA ALA A 127 -2.68 -10.26 9.71
C ALA A 127 -4.17 -9.90 9.63
N LEU A 128 -5.02 -10.92 9.53
CA LEU A 128 -6.47 -10.76 9.56
C LEU A 128 -6.97 -10.99 10.99
N TRP A 129 -7.35 -9.90 11.65
CA TRP A 129 -8.06 -9.93 12.92
C TRP A 129 -9.56 -9.83 12.69
N TYR A 130 -10.34 -10.69 13.33
CA TYR A 130 -11.80 -10.59 13.31
C TYR A 130 -12.41 -11.04 14.63
N MET A 131 -13.57 -10.46 14.95
CA MET A 131 -14.34 -10.86 16.12
C MET A 131 -15.38 -11.89 15.72
N HIS A 132 -15.46 -12.99 16.47
CA HIS A 132 -16.50 -14.00 16.31
C HIS A 132 -16.95 -14.51 17.68
N ASN A 133 -18.24 -14.44 17.98
CA ASN A 133 -18.85 -14.98 19.20
C ASN A 133 -18.08 -14.64 20.51
N GLY A 134 -17.68 -13.39 20.68
CA GLY A 134 -16.96 -12.93 21.88
C GLY A 134 -15.47 -13.33 21.92
N THR A 135 -14.92 -13.87 20.84
CA THR A 135 -13.49 -14.15 20.70
C THR A 135 -12.87 -13.28 19.62
N LEU A 136 -11.62 -12.87 19.81
CA LEU A 136 -10.81 -12.23 18.77
C LEU A 136 -9.94 -13.32 18.11
N ARG A 137 -9.99 -13.41 16.79
CA ARG A 137 -9.29 -14.44 16.03
C ARG A 137 -8.29 -13.77 15.10
N LEU A 138 -7.06 -14.28 15.06
CA LEU A 138 -6.01 -13.88 14.14
C LEU A 138 -5.72 -15.01 13.16
N LEU A 139 -5.94 -14.73 11.87
CA LEU A 139 -5.50 -15.55 10.75
C LEU A 139 -4.31 -14.87 10.07
N GLU A 140 -3.14 -15.50 10.12
CA GLU A 140 -1.94 -14.98 9.45
C GLU A 140 -1.89 -15.46 7.99
N THR A 141 -2.36 -14.63 7.07
CA THR A 141 -2.61 -15.03 5.68
C THR A 141 -1.33 -15.37 4.93
N ARG A 142 -0.18 -14.80 5.31
CA ARG A 142 1.11 -15.02 4.63
C ARG A 142 1.70 -16.42 4.78
N GLN A 143 1.36 -17.16 5.84
CA GLN A 143 2.05 -18.39 6.21
C GLN A 143 1.29 -19.67 5.84
N SER A 144 0.39 -19.61 4.85
CA SER A 144 -0.47 -20.75 4.49
C SER A 144 -1.18 -21.36 5.72
N PRO A 145 -1.95 -20.54 6.45
CA PRO A 145 -2.34 -20.82 7.82
C PRO A 145 -3.24 -22.05 7.92
N ARG A 146 -3.03 -22.88 8.95
CA ARG A 146 -3.94 -24.00 9.31
C ARG A 146 -4.61 -23.80 10.67
N GLU A 147 -4.08 -22.87 11.44
CA GLU A 147 -4.53 -22.52 12.77
C GLU A 147 -4.74 -21.02 12.84
N GLU A 148 -5.61 -20.63 13.74
CA GLU A 148 -5.80 -19.25 14.16
C GLU A 148 -5.45 -19.12 15.63
N LEU A 149 -4.94 -17.95 15.98
CA LEU A 149 -4.80 -17.58 17.37
C LEU A 149 -6.12 -16.99 17.86
N VAL A 150 -6.62 -17.49 18.98
CA VAL A 150 -7.92 -17.12 19.54
C VAL A 150 -7.73 -16.53 20.92
N VAL A 151 -8.18 -15.29 21.08
CA VAL A 151 -8.21 -14.52 22.32
C VAL A 151 -9.64 -14.53 22.84
N ASP A 152 -9.85 -15.10 24.03
CA ASP A 152 -11.13 -14.98 24.72
C ASP A 152 -11.25 -13.58 25.34
N LEU A 153 -12.15 -12.77 24.78
CA LEU A 153 -12.34 -11.39 25.19
C LEU A 153 -12.84 -11.31 26.64
N SER A 154 -13.73 -12.20 27.07
CA SER A 154 -14.26 -12.18 28.43
C SER A 154 -13.15 -12.44 29.45
N SER A 155 -12.30 -13.43 29.21
CA SER A 155 -11.15 -13.73 30.06
C SER A 155 -10.06 -12.66 30.02
N LEU A 156 -9.86 -12.02 28.86
CA LEU A 156 -8.92 -10.89 28.72
C LEU A 156 -9.40 -9.67 29.52
N LEU A 157 -10.64 -9.25 29.30
CA LEU A 157 -11.24 -8.09 29.97
C LEU A 157 -11.32 -8.29 31.48
N ASN A 158 -11.49 -9.54 31.94
CA ASN A 158 -11.48 -9.88 33.36
C ASN A 158 -10.17 -9.52 34.10
N LYS A 159 -9.06 -9.36 33.38
CA LYS A 159 -7.73 -9.04 33.93
C LYS A 159 -7.37 -7.56 33.80
N THR A 160 -8.23 -6.77 33.17
CA THR A 160 -8.00 -5.34 32.93
C THR A 160 -8.72 -4.48 33.98
N ALA A 161 -8.23 -3.26 34.21
CA ALA A 161 -8.90 -2.28 35.07
C ALA A 161 -10.33 -1.97 34.61
N PHE A 162 -10.63 -2.21 33.33
CA PHE A 162 -11.96 -2.16 32.74
C PHE A 162 -13.01 -2.98 33.49
N LYS A 163 -12.67 -4.16 34.05
CA LYS A 163 -13.66 -5.02 34.76
C LYS A 163 -14.29 -4.30 35.96
N ALA A 164 -13.55 -3.41 36.63
CA ALA A 164 -14.09 -2.64 37.74
C ALA A 164 -15.31 -1.77 37.32
N GLN A 165 -15.49 -1.51 36.01
CA GLN A 165 -16.53 -0.66 35.44
C GLN A 165 -17.47 -1.39 34.45
N SER A 166 -17.20 -2.65 34.06
CA SER A 166 -17.71 -3.27 32.82
C SER A 166 -19.03 -4.05 32.88
N LYS A 167 -19.94 -3.82 33.84
CA LYS A 167 -21.29 -4.43 33.78
C LYS A 167 -22.18 -3.84 32.66
N VAL A 168 -21.60 -3.07 31.74
CA VAL A 168 -22.30 -2.19 30.80
C VAL A 168 -22.10 -2.70 29.38
N ALA A 169 -23.19 -2.76 28.61
CA ALA A 169 -23.15 -3.10 27.19
C ALA A 169 -22.27 -2.13 26.39
N GLY A 170 -21.60 -2.64 25.35
CA GLY A 170 -20.75 -1.85 24.47
C GLY A 170 -20.31 -2.60 23.22
N SER A 171 -19.52 -1.93 22.39
CA SER A 171 -18.98 -2.46 21.13
C SER A 171 -17.47 -2.43 21.14
N PHE A 172 -16.84 -3.38 20.47
CA PHE A 172 -15.39 -3.50 20.41
C PHE A 172 -14.92 -3.38 18.96
N SER A 173 -13.82 -2.68 18.72
CA SER A 173 -13.23 -2.49 17.40
C SER A 173 -11.71 -2.55 17.47
N PHE A 174 -11.09 -3.08 16.43
CA PHE A 174 -9.64 -3.06 16.26
C PHE A 174 -9.17 -1.65 15.86
N LEU A 175 -7.97 -1.25 16.29
CA LEU A 175 -7.36 0.03 15.92
C LEU A 175 -6.08 -0.15 15.11
N HIS A 176 -5.17 -1.01 15.57
CA HIS A 176 -3.87 -1.23 14.94
C HIS A 176 -3.24 -2.54 15.40
N TYR A 177 -2.51 -3.20 14.50
CA TYR A 177 -1.70 -4.39 14.81
C TYR A 177 -0.33 -4.23 14.16
N HIS A 178 0.72 -4.32 14.98
CA HIS A 178 2.11 -4.19 14.54
C HIS A 178 3.04 -4.86 15.55
N GLU A 179 4.07 -5.56 15.05
CA GLU A 179 5.08 -6.24 15.87
C GLU A 179 4.51 -7.03 17.06
N ASP A 180 3.55 -7.91 16.78
CA ASP A 180 2.88 -8.78 17.77
C ASP A 180 2.02 -8.05 18.82
N VAL A 181 1.90 -6.72 18.74
CA VAL A 181 1.03 -5.92 19.61
C VAL A 181 -0.30 -5.65 18.90
N LEU A 182 -1.41 -5.94 19.58
CA LEU A 182 -2.76 -5.62 19.11
C LEU A 182 -3.34 -4.51 19.98
N SER A 183 -3.76 -3.41 19.35
CA SER A 183 -4.52 -2.33 19.99
C SER A 183 -5.99 -2.35 19.58
N CYS A 184 -6.86 -2.21 20.57
CA CYS A 184 -8.30 -2.29 20.43
C CYS A 184 -9.00 -1.20 21.23
N LEU A 185 -10.20 -0.84 20.79
CA LEU A 185 -11.07 0.11 21.45
C LEU A 185 -12.38 -0.56 21.84
N PHE A 186 -12.71 -0.48 23.12
CA PHE A 186 -14.06 -0.73 23.61
C PHE A 186 -14.81 0.60 23.74
N ARG A 187 -16.00 0.69 23.16
CA ARG A 187 -16.91 1.82 23.29
C ARG A 187 -18.12 1.41 24.10
N TYR A 188 -18.46 2.19 25.13
CA TYR A 188 -19.71 1.99 25.86
C TYR A 188 -20.91 2.26 24.93
N ALA A 189 -22.02 1.54 25.15
CA ALA A 189 -23.25 1.79 24.39
C ALA A 189 -23.86 3.18 24.70
N HIS A 190 -23.55 3.76 25.87
CA HIS A 190 -24.04 5.07 26.25
C HIS A 190 -23.17 6.18 25.63
N PRO A 191 -23.69 7.06 24.77
CA PRO A 191 -22.89 7.99 23.96
C PRO A 191 -22.04 8.99 24.75
N ARG A 192 -22.41 9.28 26.01
CA ARG A 192 -21.69 10.22 26.89
C ARG A 192 -20.59 9.57 27.71
N ARG A 193 -20.53 8.23 27.75
CA ARG A 193 -19.40 7.53 28.35
C ARG A 193 -18.34 7.37 27.27
N GLY A 194 -17.08 7.60 27.62
CA GLY A 194 -15.95 7.44 26.72
C GLY A 194 -15.73 5.98 26.32
N GLY A 195 -14.50 5.52 26.39
CA GLY A 195 -14.18 4.14 26.03
C GLY A 195 -12.96 3.63 26.75
N TRP A 196 -12.51 2.45 26.36
CA TRP A 196 -11.28 1.86 26.86
C TRP A 196 -10.38 1.47 25.70
N LEU A 197 -9.15 2.00 25.74
CA LEU A 197 -8.08 1.59 24.87
C LEU A 197 -7.32 0.45 25.54
N ILE A 198 -7.20 -0.67 24.84
CA ILE A 198 -6.54 -1.88 25.33
C ILE A 198 -5.46 -2.27 24.33
N ALA A 199 -4.22 -2.43 24.79
CA ALA A 199 -3.13 -2.97 24.00
C ALA A 199 -2.62 -4.27 24.64
N VAL A 200 -2.46 -5.31 23.83
CA VAL A 200 -2.02 -6.64 24.26
C VAL A 200 -0.84 -7.11 23.41
N ASP A 201 0.18 -7.66 24.06
CA ASP A 201 1.21 -8.46 23.37
C ASP A 201 0.64 -9.86 23.18
N VAL A 202 0.56 -10.26 21.92
CA VAL A 202 -0.09 -11.48 21.48
C VAL A 202 0.89 -12.67 21.51
N LYS A 203 2.20 -12.39 21.39
CA LYS A 203 3.26 -13.40 21.40
C LYS A 203 3.73 -13.71 22.81
N LYS A 204 3.85 -12.68 23.65
CA LYS A 204 4.04 -12.79 25.09
C LYS A 204 2.72 -12.36 25.73
N PRO A 205 1.78 -13.30 26.00
CA PRO A 205 0.41 -12.96 26.31
C PRO A 205 0.30 -12.11 27.58
N ALA A 206 0.30 -10.80 27.38
CA ALA A 206 0.34 -9.79 28.42
C ALA A 206 -0.49 -8.58 28.00
N ILE A 207 -1.20 -7.99 28.95
CA ILE A 207 -1.87 -6.71 28.77
C ILE A 207 -0.81 -5.63 28.98
N LEU A 208 -0.48 -4.90 27.92
CA LEU A 208 0.51 -3.83 27.96
C LEU A 208 -0.11 -2.51 28.41
N LEU A 209 -1.34 -2.24 27.96
CA LEU A 209 -2.07 -1.02 28.25
C LEU A 209 -3.56 -1.32 28.43
N SER A 210 -4.17 -0.70 29.43
CA SER A 210 -5.62 -0.64 29.62
C SER A 210 -5.94 0.71 30.23
N THR A 211 -6.38 1.67 29.41
CA THR A 211 -6.69 3.03 29.87
C THR A 211 -8.06 3.48 29.39
N GLU A 212 -8.75 4.25 30.23
CA GLU A 212 -9.97 4.93 29.84
C GLU A 212 -9.63 6.10 28.90
N VAL A 213 -10.46 6.31 27.87
CA VAL A 213 -10.32 7.41 26.92
C VAL A 213 -11.51 8.35 27.02
N ALA A 214 -11.24 9.65 27.05
CA ALA A 214 -12.25 10.68 27.25
C ALA A 214 -13.26 10.79 26.09
N SER A 215 -12.81 10.51 24.86
CA SER A 215 -13.65 10.48 23.66
C SER A 215 -13.31 9.26 22.80
N THR A 216 -14.34 8.71 22.17
CA THR A 216 -14.22 7.64 21.17
C THR A 216 -14.61 8.11 19.77
N GLU A 217 -15.00 9.38 19.65
CA GLU A 217 -15.25 10.08 18.39
C GLU A 217 -13.89 10.43 17.78
N LYS A 218 -13.57 9.83 16.62
CA LYS A 218 -12.30 10.04 15.89
C LYS A 218 -11.06 9.79 16.77
N LEU A 219 -10.82 8.51 17.05
CA LEU A 219 -9.66 8.02 17.79
C LEU A 219 -8.82 7.14 16.88
N PHE A 220 -7.49 7.32 16.92
CA PHE A 220 -6.54 6.38 16.31
C PHE A 220 -5.55 5.88 17.36
N ALA A 221 -4.92 4.74 17.09
CA ALA A 221 -3.71 4.30 17.77
C ALA A 221 -2.68 3.88 16.71
N ARG A 222 -1.41 4.24 16.94
CA ARG A 222 -0.25 3.80 16.18
C ARG A 222 0.85 3.44 17.17
N HIS A 223 1.50 2.32 16.93
CA HIS A 223 2.50 1.80 17.85
C HIS A 223 3.51 0.92 17.10
N ASP A 224 4.71 0.85 17.64
CA ASP A 224 5.65 -0.22 17.38
C ASP A 224 5.58 -1.23 18.53
N ARG A 225 6.67 -1.95 18.81
CA ARG A 225 6.78 -2.86 19.95
C ARG A 225 6.98 -2.16 21.29
N ASP A 226 7.60 -0.98 21.31
CA ASP A 226 8.09 -0.33 22.52
C ASP A 226 7.24 0.88 22.92
N TYR A 227 6.60 1.55 21.97
CA TYR A 227 5.86 2.80 22.15
C TYR A 227 4.49 2.76 21.48
N LEU A 228 3.49 3.30 22.16
CA LEU A 228 2.14 3.50 21.63
C LEU A 228 1.73 4.98 21.74
N TYR A 229 1.26 5.51 20.62
CA TYR A 229 0.63 6.82 20.55
C TYR A 229 -0.81 6.67 20.10
N TYR A 230 -1.73 7.26 20.86
CA TYR A 230 -3.11 7.42 20.43
C TYR A 230 -3.50 8.89 20.44
N GLY A 231 -4.33 9.27 19.48
CA GLY A 231 -4.87 10.61 19.37
C GLY A 231 -6.37 10.62 19.55
N VAL A 232 -6.88 11.66 20.20
CA VAL A 232 -8.31 11.96 20.31
C VAL A 232 -8.58 13.34 19.72
N HIS A 233 -9.65 13.45 18.94
CA HIS A 233 -10.07 14.71 18.32
C HIS A 233 -11.15 15.38 19.18
N ILE A 234 -10.73 16.29 20.04
CA ILE A 234 -11.60 16.88 21.08
C ILE A 234 -11.69 18.41 20.93
N SER A 235 -12.84 18.96 21.31
CA SER A 235 -13.06 20.41 21.36
C SER A 235 -12.17 21.03 22.44
N ASN A 236 -11.51 22.12 22.09
CA ASN A 236 -10.78 22.95 23.04
C ASN A 236 -11.77 23.91 23.72
N ASP A 237 -11.65 24.05 25.05
CA ASP A 237 -12.62 24.78 25.88
C ASP A 237 -12.68 26.28 25.58
N TYR A 238 -11.63 26.84 24.97
CA TYR A 238 -11.51 28.28 24.72
C TYR A 238 -12.12 28.75 23.39
N ASP A 239 -12.00 27.95 22.33
CA ASP A 239 -12.40 28.35 20.97
C ASP A 239 -13.42 27.41 20.32
N ASN A 240 -13.88 26.39 21.05
CA ASN A 240 -14.76 25.32 20.56
C ASN A 240 -14.24 24.59 19.30
N ARG A 241 -12.99 24.81 18.90
CA ARG A 241 -12.38 24.13 17.75
C ARG A 241 -11.91 22.76 18.20
N LYS A 242 -12.27 21.73 17.41
CA LYS A 242 -11.76 20.38 17.65
C LYS A 242 -10.31 20.29 17.18
N ARG A 243 -9.43 19.75 18.02
CA ARG A 243 -7.99 19.60 17.76
C ARG A 243 -7.53 18.20 18.16
N TRP A 244 -6.45 17.74 17.54
CA TRP A 244 -5.81 16.47 17.91
C TRP A 244 -4.99 16.61 19.18
N VAL A 245 -5.31 15.79 20.17
CA VAL A 245 -4.56 15.64 21.41
C VAL A 245 -3.94 14.25 21.45
N LEU A 246 -2.62 14.19 21.57
CA LEU A 246 -1.85 12.96 21.58
C LEU A 246 -1.56 12.49 23.00
N HIS A 247 -1.60 11.18 23.19
CA HIS A 247 -1.20 10.51 24.42
C HIS A 247 -0.15 9.45 24.08
N GLY A 248 1.02 9.53 24.72
CA GLY A 248 2.13 8.61 24.51
C GLY A 248 2.29 7.63 25.67
N TYR A 249 2.63 6.38 25.36
CA TYR A 249 2.90 5.32 26.32
C TYR A 249 4.16 4.56 25.94
N ASP A 250 5.01 4.31 26.93
CA ASP A 250 6.11 3.36 26.85
C ASP A 250 5.57 1.99 27.26
N LEU A 251 5.39 1.12 26.28
CA LEU A 251 4.84 -0.23 26.44
C LEU A 251 5.83 -1.15 27.17
N LYS A 252 7.13 -0.91 27.03
CA LYS A 252 8.18 -1.73 27.63
C LYS A 252 8.28 -1.50 29.14
N ASN A 253 8.23 -0.24 29.56
CA ASN A 253 8.33 0.15 30.97
C ASN A 253 6.95 0.34 31.63
N GLY A 254 5.85 0.22 30.87
CA GLY A 254 4.49 0.44 31.36
C GLY A 254 4.25 1.88 31.84
N LYS A 255 4.94 2.85 31.23
CA LYS A 255 4.97 4.24 31.71
C LYS A 255 4.21 5.17 30.76
N PHE A 256 3.35 6.00 31.33
CA PHE A 256 2.73 7.09 30.58
C PHE A 256 3.77 8.18 30.27
N LEU A 257 3.91 8.52 28.98
CA LEU A 257 4.85 9.54 28.50
C LEU A 257 4.27 10.96 28.55
N GLY A 258 2.97 11.09 28.81
CA GLY A 258 2.29 12.37 28.94
C GLY A 258 1.27 12.63 27.83
N ARG A 259 0.46 13.67 28.09
CA ARG A 259 -0.46 14.26 27.12
C ARG A 259 0.27 15.38 26.39
N ASN A 260 0.30 15.31 25.06
CA ASN A 260 0.96 16.29 24.21
C ASN A 260 -0.04 16.93 23.26
N ASN A 261 0.03 18.25 23.13
CA ASN A 261 -0.78 19.01 22.20
C ASN A 261 -0.01 19.36 20.91
N PHE A 262 1.05 18.62 20.55
CA PHE A 262 1.96 18.96 19.43
C PHE A 262 1.29 19.17 18.06
N LEU A 263 0.04 18.72 17.92
CA LEU A 263 -0.74 18.82 16.69
C LEU A 263 -1.82 19.91 16.75
N TYR A 264 -1.74 20.86 17.69
CA TYR A 264 -2.75 21.91 17.86
C TYR A 264 -2.92 22.80 16.62
N ASP A 265 -1.87 22.90 15.79
CA ASP A 265 -1.82 23.67 14.56
C ASP A 265 -2.05 22.82 13.30
N LEU A 266 -2.17 21.49 13.46
CA LEU A 266 -2.40 20.57 12.36
C LEU A 266 -3.90 20.34 12.18
N ILE A 267 -4.45 20.91 11.11
CA ILE A 267 -5.88 20.85 10.80
C ILE A 267 -6.20 19.54 10.08
N GLY A 268 -7.46 19.09 10.13
CA GLY A 268 -7.91 17.86 9.51
C GLY A 268 -8.52 16.92 10.54
N ALA A 269 -9.68 16.35 10.21
CA ALA A 269 -10.48 15.55 11.13
C ALA A 269 -10.77 14.14 10.61
N GLU A 270 -10.68 13.89 9.31
CA GLU A 270 -10.99 12.60 8.71
C GLU A 270 -9.70 11.82 8.45
N ILE A 271 -9.44 10.82 9.31
CA ILE A 271 -8.24 9.98 9.19
C ILE A 271 -8.27 9.22 7.86
N GLY A 272 -7.19 9.31 7.09
CA GLY A 272 -7.08 8.68 5.78
C GLY A 272 -7.69 9.50 4.64
N SER A 273 -8.17 10.73 4.91
CA SER A 273 -8.70 11.65 3.90
C SER A 273 -8.10 13.05 4.05
N THR A 274 -8.24 13.67 5.23
CA THR A 274 -7.70 15.01 5.48
C THR A 274 -6.48 15.03 6.39
N ILE A 275 -6.29 13.96 7.15
CA ILE A 275 -5.11 13.77 8.00
C ILE A 275 -4.70 12.30 8.03
N CYS A 276 -3.41 12.02 8.14
CA CYS A 276 -2.88 10.67 8.25
C CYS A 276 -1.83 10.59 9.37
N PHE A 277 -1.76 9.45 10.06
CA PHE A 277 -0.84 9.18 11.15
C PHE A 277 -0.13 7.86 10.92
N GLU A 278 1.19 7.83 11.09
CA GLU A 278 1.97 6.61 10.93
C GLU A 278 3.19 6.58 11.85
N VAL A 279 3.65 5.37 12.18
CA VAL A 279 4.89 5.15 12.92
C VAL A 279 5.88 4.44 12.02
N VAL A 280 7.00 5.09 11.73
CA VAL A 280 8.02 4.59 10.80
C VAL A 280 9.41 4.91 11.37
N ASP A 281 10.30 3.92 11.39
CA ASP A 281 11.71 4.04 11.78
C ASP A 281 11.96 4.77 13.11
N GLY A 282 11.13 4.50 14.13
CA GLY A 282 11.27 5.10 15.46
C GLY A 282 10.76 6.54 15.56
N PHE A 283 10.06 7.05 14.54
CA PHE A 283 9.40 8.34 14.53
C PHE A 283 7.89 8.21 14.38
N PHE A 284 7.18 9.11 15.04
CA PHE A 284 5.76 9.36 14.79
C PHE A 284 5.63 10.43 13.71
N TYR A 285 4.75 10.20 12.74
CA TYR A 285 4.42 11.13 11.66
C TYR A 285 2.94 11.48 11.69
N ALA A 286 2.64 12.77 11.47
CA ALA A 286 1.30 13.26 11.17
C ALA A 286 1.38 14.16 9.93
N VAL A 287 0.53 13.93 8.94
CA VAL A 287 0.45 14.75 7.73
C VAL A 287 -1.00 15.15 7.47
N SER A 288 -1.21 16.44 7.21
CA SER A 288 -2.48 17.01 6.79
C SER A 288 -2.39 17.60 5.40
N ASN A 289 -3.52 17.62 4.70
CA ASN A 289 -3.69 18.32 3.43
C ASN A 289 -4.60 19.57 3.55
N GLN A 290 -4.94 20.00 4.77
CA GLN A 290 -5.79 21.17 5.04
C GLN A 290 -5.03 22.25 5.82
N THR A 291 -5.31 23.51 5.45
CA THR A 291 -4.76 24.74 6.05
C THR A 291 -5.78 25.49 6.91
N THR A 292 -7.09 25.27 6.68
CA THR A 292 -8.18 25.95 7.41
C THR A 292 -9.27 24.96 7.83
N TYR A 293 -10.07 25.36 8.82
CA TYR A 293 -11.25 24.60 9.28
C TYR A 293 -12.49 24.86 8.42
N GLU A 294 -12.39 25.75 7.44
CA GLU A 294 -13.50 26.13 6.57
C GLU A 294 -13.73 25.05 5.52
N VAL A 295 -14.99 24.88 5.11
CA VAL A 295 -15.38 23.84 4.14
C VAL A 295 -14.85 24.18 2.74
N GLU A 296 -14.66 25.47 2.44
CA GLU A 296 -14.06 25.94 1.20
C GLU A 296 -12.66 26.50 1.51
N GLU A 297 -11.63 25.76 1.10
CA GLU A 297 -10.24 26.22 1.18
C GLU A 297 -10.02 27.28 0.09
N VAL A 298 -9.97 28.56 0.47
CA VAL A 298 -9.68 29.69 -0.45
C VAL A 298 -8.18 29.94 -0.55
N ASP A 299 -7.38 28.87 -0.61
CA ASP A 299 -5.95 29.00 -0.84
C ASP A 299 -5.65 28.97 -2.33
N TRP A 300 -4.82 29.93 -2.75
CA TRP A 300 -4.39 29.98 -4.14
C TRP A 300 -3.42 28.84 -4.46
N THR A 301 -2.65 28.42 -3.46
CA THR A 301 -1.77 27.27 -3.47
C THR A 301 -1.95 26.49 -2.18
N SER A 302 -2.28 25.21 -2.29
CA SER A 302 -2.38 24.32 -1.13
C SER A 302 -1.06 23.61 -0.89
N PHE A 303 -0.76 23.34 0.37
CA PHE A 303 0.42 22.62 0.82
C PHE A 303 0.04 21.43 1.69
N TYR A 304 0.95 20.46 1.83
CA TYR A 304 0.87 19.48 2.88
C TYR A 304 1.59 19.98 4.13
N HIS A 305 1.00 19.74 5.29
CA HIS A 305 1.60 20.09 6.56
C HIS A 305 1.98 18.81 7.32
N GLY A 306 3.28 18.60 7.49
CA GLY A 306 3.82 17.45 8.22
C GLY A 306 4.35 17.83 9.59
N ARG A 307 4.22 16.90 10.53
CA ARG A 307 4.81 16.93 11.87
C ARG A 307 5.49 15.60 12.13
N ARG A 308 6.70 15.60 12.69
CA ARG A 308 7.33 14.39 13.20
C ARG A 308 8.05 14.60 14.53
N PHE A 309 8.13 13.55 15.33
CA PHE A 309 8.96 13.52 16.53
C PHE A 309 9.41 12.08 16.86
N PRO A 310 10.56 11.90 17.55
CA PRO A 310 11.01 10.57 17.97
C PRO A 310 10.09 9.93 19.01
N LEU A 311 9.81 8.62 18.89
CA LEU A 311 8.91 7.92 19.80
C LEU A 311 9.40 7.90 21.25
N SER A 312 10.72 7.84 21.45
CA SER A 312 11.36 7.79 22.76
C SER A 312 11.41 9.14 23.48
N ASN A 313 11.13 10.25 22.80
CA ASN A 313 11.29 11.59 23.37
C ASN A 313 10.24 12.57 22.84
N THR A 314 9.16 12.69 23.61
CA THR A 314 8.07 13.65 23.43
C THR A 314 8.42 15.02 24.02
N SER A 315 9.29 15.76 23.33
CA SER A 315 9.52 17.17 23.61
C SER A 315 9.15 18.02 22.40
N GLU A 316 8.43 19.12 22.62
CA GLU A 316 8.12 20.10 21.58
C GLU A 316 9.40 20.63 20.89
N LYS A 317 10.54 20.66 21.59
CA LYS A 317 11.84 21.05 21.01
C LYS A 317 12.35 20.07 19.94
N LYS A 318 11.86 18.83 19.95
CA LYS A 318 12.19 17.78 18.98
C LYS A 318 11.10 17.58 17.91
N LEU A 319 10.05 18.40 17.95
CA LEU A 319 9.03 18.42 16.91
C LEU A 319 9.62 19.09 15.67
N ASP A 320 9.76 18.33 14.59
CA ASP A 320 10.09 18.89 13.29
C ASP A 320 8.78 19.17 12.53
N LYS A 321 8.76 20.31 11.83
CA LYS A 321 7.67 20.74 10.96
C LYS A 321 8.17 20.79 9.53
N THR A 322 7.30 20.49 8.57
CA THR A 322 7.61 20.70 7.16
C THR A 322 7.54 22.18 6.80
N GLU A 323 8.21 22.55 5.71
CA GLU A 323 8.12 23.88 5.10
C GLU A 323 7.17 23.82 3.90
N ASP A 324 6.23 24.77 3.82
CA ASP A 324 5.18 24.79 2.80
C ASP A 324 5.77 24.73 1.38
N GLN A 325 6.77 25.56 1.06
CA GLN A 325 7.39 25.59 -0.28
C GLN A 325 7.93 24.23 -0.77
N ARG A 326 8.34 23.35 0.16
CA ARG A 326 8.87 22.00 -0.14
C ARG A 326 7.80 20.91 -0.10
N MET A 327 6.59 21.26 0.34
CA MET A 327 5.45 20.36 0.50
C MET A 327 4.27 20.81 -0.36
N TRP A 328 4.55 21.26 -1.58
CA TRP A 328 3.50 21.68 -2.51
C TRP A 328 2.50 20.54 -2.81
N ARG A 329 1.21 20.86 -2.73
CA ARG A 329 0.11 19.91 -2.96
C ARG A 329 -0.57 20.17 -4.30
N ARG A 330 -1.07 21.39 -4.52
CA ARG A 330 -1.81 21.76 -5.73
C ARG A 330 -1.96 23.26 -5.89
N GLN A 331 -2.25 23.66 -7.13
CA GLN A 331 -2.68 25.01 -7.46
C GLN A 331 -4.21 25.07 -7.62
N HIS A 332 -4.82 26.18 -7.23
CA HIS A 332 -6.26 26.44 -7.46
C HIS A 332 -6.70 26.29 -8.93
N LEU A 333 -5.81 26.60 -9.89
CA LEU A 333 -6.07 26.49 -11.33
C LEU A 333 -6.32 25.04 -11.79
N GLU A 334 -5.94 24.06 -10.98
CA GLU A 334 -6.20 22.64 -11.25
C GLU A 334 -7.69 22.27 -11.06
N GLY A 335 -8.55 23.24 -10.71
CA GLY A 335 -10.01 23.07 -10.70
C GLY A 335 -10.57 22.51 -9.39
N PRO A 336 -11.85 22.15 -9.34
CA PRO A 336 -12.50 21.63 -8.13
C PRO A 336 -12.14 20.17 -7.84
N LEU A 337 -12.31 19.77 -6.57
CA LEU A 337 -12.12 18.42 -6.06
C LEU A 337 -13.45 17.81 -5.61
N ASP A 338 -13.61 16.48 -5.75
CA ASP A 338 -14.63 15.72 -5.04
C ASP A 338 -14.01 15.07 -3.81
N ASP A 339 -14.15 15.72 -2.65
CA ASP A 339 -13.52 15.29 -1.39
C ASP A 339 -13.92 13.89 -0.94
N ARG A 340 -15.06 13.37 -1.42
CA ARG A 340 -15.50 11.99 -1.13
C ARG A 340 -14.57 10.95 -1.75
N TRP A 341 -13.79 11.35 -2.76
CA TRP A 341 -12.78 10.53 -3.43
C TRP A 341 -11.38 10.69 -2.84
N THR A 342 -11.19 11.64 -1.93
CA THR A 342 -9.89 11.88 -1.32
C THR A 342 -9.47 10.70 -0.45
N ASN A 343 -8.25 10.21 -0.68
CA ASN A 343 -7.57 9.24 0.16
C ASN A 343 -6.16 9.74 0.41
N LEU A 344 -5.73 9.77 1.67
CA LEU A 344 -4.43 10.28 2.09
C LEU A 344 -3.72 9.24 2.95
N ALA A 345 -2.57 8.76 2.48
CA ALA A 345 -1.77 7.76 3.19
C ALA A 345 -0.28 8.13 3.19
N LEU A 346 0.44 7.62 4.17
CA LEU A 346 1.90 7.59 4.19
C LEU A 346 2.38 6.21 3.79
N ALA A 347 3.34 6.15 2.89
CA ALA A 347 3.95 4.90 2.43
C ALA A 347 5.44 5.07 2.22
N ILE A 348 6.18 3.98 2.35
CA ILE A 348 7.61 3.92 2.05
C ILE A 348 7.74 3.59 0.56
N ASP A 349 8.49 4.39 -0.17
CA ASP A 349 8.87 4.06 -1.54
C ASP A 349 9.84 2.86 -1.52
N GLU A 350 9.46 1.74 -2.12
CA GLU A 350 10.26 0.51 -2.14
C GLU A 350 11.59 0.64 -2.92
N THR A 351 11.71 1.68 -3.74
CA THR A 351 12.90 1.95 -4.55
C THR A 351 13.91 2.80 -3.76
N THR A 352 13.46 3.93 -3.22
CA THR A 352 14.32 4.92 -2.55
C THR A 352 14.37 4.79 -1.03
N GLY A 353 13.38 4.13 -0.42
CA GLY A 353 13.16 4.11 1.03
C GLY A 353 12.62 5.42 1.60
N GLN A 354 12.31 6.39 0.73
CA GLN A 354 11.82 7.68 1.16
C GLN A 354 10.34 7.59 1.58
N LEU A 355 10.03 8.14 2.74
CA LEU A 355 8.65 8.32 3.17
C LEU A 355 7.93 9.27 2.22
N THR A 356 6.82 8.81 1.66
CA THR A 356 6.07 9.46 0.59
C THR A 356 4.59 9.55 0.96
N ILE A 357 4.00 10.72 0.73
CA ILE A 357 2.56 10.96 0.79
C ILE A 357 1.96 10.42 -0.50
N VAL A 358 0.93 9.59 -0.37
CA VAL A 358 0.11 9.11 -1.47
C VAL A 358 -1.27 9.71 -1.30
N GLU A 359 -1.61 10.67 -2.16
CA GLU A 359 -2.93 11.29 -2.19
C GLU A 359 -3.68 10.88 -3.45
N SER A 360 -4.80 10.17 -3.33
CA SER A 360 -5.75 9.96 -4.42
C SER A 360 -6.83 11.01 -4.34
N ARG A 361 -7.16 11.67 -5.46
CA ARG A 361 -8.24 12.66 -5.55
C ARG A 361 -9.06 12.42 -6.81
N LYS A 362 -10.29 12.92 -6.85
CA LYS A 362 -11.04 13.07 -8.11
C LYS A 362 -11.21 14.56 -8.39
N GLU A 363 -10.77 14.99 -9.57
CA GLU A 363 -10.61 16.41 -9.88
C GLU A 363 -10.97 16.71 -11.34
N TRP A 364 -11.35 17.97 -11.60
CA TRP A 364 -11.70 18.47 -12.93
C TRP A 364 -10.61 19.44 -13.40
N LEU A 365 -9.46 18.87 -13.78
CA LEU A 365 -8.29 19.61 -14.26
C LEU A 365 -8.67 20.57 -15.38
N GLU A 366 -8.13 21.79 -15.35
CA GLU A 366 -8.27 22.78 -16.42
C GLU A 366 -9.73 23.12 -16.79
N GLY A 367 -10.68 22.90 -15.88
CA GLY A 367 -12.11 23.12 -16.14
C GLY A 367 -12.73 22.09 -17.07
N ARG A 368 -12.14 20.89 -17.20
CA ARG A 368 -12.74 19.76 -17.93
C ARG A 368 -14.13 19.45 -17.40
N THR A 369 -14.97 18.85 -18.25
CA THR A 369 -16.35 18.45 -17.87
C THR A 369 -16.40 17.09 -17.16
N VAL A 370 -15.39 16.24 -17.39
CA VAL A 370 -15.29 14.90 -16.81
C VAL A 370 -14.22 14.91 -15.71
N GLY A 371 -14.62 14.49 -14.51
CA GLY A 371 -13.70 14.38 -13.38
C GLY A 371 -12.87 13.11 -13.49
N GLN A 372 -11.56 13.24 -13.31
CA GLN A 372 -10.59 12.15 -13.38
C GLN A 372 -10.04 11.85 -11.99
N ARG A 373 -9.90 10.56 -11.65
CA ARG A 373 -9.20 10.16 -10.43
C ARG A 373 -7.70 10.18 -10.69
N THR A 374 -6.94 10.86 -9.86
CA THR A 374 -5.48 10.95 -9.98
C THR A 374 -4.83 10.66 -8.64
N VAL A 375 -3.70 9.95 -8.68
CA VAL A 375 -2.84 9.70 -7.52
C VAL A 375 -1.57 10.51 -7.63
N TYR A 376 -1.28 11.25 -6.57
CA TYR A 376 -0.10 12.09 -6.41
C TYR A 376 0.83 11.49 -5.37
N LYS A 377 2.12 11.47 -5.68
CA LYS A 377 3.19 11.02 -4.80
C LYS A 377 4.07 12.21 -4.44
N THR A 378 4.14 12.56 -3.16
CA THR A 378 4.95 13.69 -2.68
C THR A 378 5.91 13.22 -1.59
N LYS A 379 7.21 13.42 -1.79
CA LYS A 379 8.22 13.08 -0.79
C LYS A 379 8.01 13.90 0.47
N VAL A 380 8.06 13.26 1.64
CA VAL A 380 8.00 13.98 2.93
C VAL A 380 9.37 14.54 3.26
N VAL A 381 9.51 15.87 3.25
CA VAL A 381 10.78 16.56 3.50
C VAL A 381 10.69 17.41 4.75
N PHE A 382 11.60 17.15 5.69
CA PHE A 382 11.79 17.99 6.87
C PHE A 382 13.08 18.80 6.75
N PRO A 383 13.10 20.07 7.21
CA PRO A 383 14.30 20.90 7.20
C PRO A 383 15.43 20.24 8.00
N LYS A 384 16.64 20.22 7.45
CA LYS A 384 17.83 19.79 8.21
C LYS A 384 18.17 20.90 9.20
N ARG A 385 18.26 20.57 10.50
CA ARG A 385 18.78 21.52 11.48
C ARG A 385 20.26 21.79 11.14
N PRO A 386 20.70 23.05 11.05
CA PRO A 386 22.10 23.34 10.83
C PRO A 386 22.91 22.72 11.98
N VAL A 387 23.90 21.89 11.63
CA VAL A 387 24.84 21.34 12.60
C VAL A 387 25.73 22.48 13.02
N THR A 388 25.49 23.06 14.19
CA THR A 388 26.45 23.97 14.81
C THR A 388 27.65 23.13 15.21
N GLU A 389 28.73 23.19 14.44
CA GLU A 389 30.02 22.69 14.88
C GLU A 389 30.39 23.44 16.16
N ASN A 390 30.31 22.73 17.29
CA ASN A 390 30.80 23.21 18.57
C ASN A 390 32.33 23.26 18.51
N ASN A 391 32.89 24.33 17.96
CA ASN A 391 34.28 24.69 18.23
C ASN A 391 34.36 25.37 19.60
N SER A 392 34.61 24.57 20.62
CA SER A 392 35.03 25.04 21.93
C SER A 392 36.48 25.55 21.84
N SER A 393 36.67 26.87 21.78
CA SER A 393 37.83 27.54 22.38
C SER A 393 37.68 29.08 22.46
N SER A 394 37.41 29.55 23.68
CA SER A 394 37.76 30.86 24.29
C SER A 394 37.13 32.19 23.79
N PRO A 395 36.91 33.16 24.71
CA PRO A 395 36.05 34.33 24.48
C PRO A 395 36.82 35.56 23.96
N PRO A 396 36.18 36.44 23.16
CA PRO A 396 36.64 37.82 23.02
C PRO A 396 35.78 38.77 23.88
N GLN A 397 36.49 39.66 24.56
CA GLN A 397 35.99 40.72 25.43
C GLN A 397 35.09 41.74 24.71
N ALA A 398 34.26 42.37 25.54
CA ALA A 398 33.37 43.47 25.24
C ALA A 398 34.04 44.66 24.53
N ASN A 399 33.29 45.32 23.65
CA ASN A 399 33.24 46.77 23.58
C ASN A 399 31.88 47.24 23.00
N THR A 400 31.07 47.77 23.92
CA THR A 400 30.25 49.00 23.84
C THR A 400 29.27 49.21 22.67
N ALA A 401 27.98 49.14 23.02
CA ALA A 401 26.84 49.69 22.27
C ALA A 401 26.85 51.23 22.23
N PRO A 402 26.00 51.85 21.39
CA PRO A 402 24.81 52.51 21.94
C PRO A 402 23.56 52.28 21.07
N ALA A 403 22.46 51.77 21.61
CA ALA A 403 21.36 52.44 22.33
C ALA A 403 20.12 52.69 21.42
N LEU A 404 18.99 52.10 21.84
CA LEU A 404 17.62 52.26 21.30
C LEU A 404 17.13 53.72 21.40
N PRO A 405 15.98 54.09 20.79
CA PRO A 405 14.75 54.11 21.59
C PRO A 405 13.47 53.75 20.75
N PRO A 406 12.21 53.98 21.19
CA PRO A 406 11.23 52.93 21.47
C PRO A 406 9.95 53.04 20.59
N ALA A 407 8.92 52.26 20.91
CA ALA A 407 7.72 52.02 20.10
C ALA A 407 6.67 53.16 19.99
N SER A 408 5.94 53.15 18.84
CA SER A 408 4.52 53.56 18.55
C SER A 408 4.16 55.06 18.47
N PRO A 409 3.02 55.53 17.86
CA PRO A 409 1.89 54.91 17.13
C PRO A 409 1.46 55.63 15.79
N ASN A 410 0.36 55.17 15.16
CA ASN A 410 -0.45 55.76 14.05
C ASN A 410 -0.25 57.25 13.67
N THR A 411 -0.28 57.59 12.36
CA THR A 411 -1.19 58.60 11.71
C THR A 411 -0.78 58.91 10.25
N PHE A 412 -1.82 59.19 9.45
CA PHE A 412 -1.96 59.48 8.01
C PHE A 412 -1.06 60.59 7.36
N GLN A 413 -0.63 60.31 6.11
CA GLN A 413 -0.60 61.16 4.87
C GLN A 413 0.28 62.45 4.80
N PRO A 414 0.46 63.11 3.61
CA PRO A 414 0.65 62.64 2.22
C PRO A 414 1.72 63.44 1.40
N PHE A 415 1.94 63.01 0.14
CA PHE A 415 2.55 63.71 -1.03
C PHE A 415 3.98 64.28 -0.96
N GLY A 416 4.84 63.73 -1.82
CA GLY A 416 6.10 64.33 -2.27
C GLY A 416 6.61 63.63 -3.53
N THR A 417 6.24 64.16 -4.69
CA THR A 417 6.69 63.78 -6.04
C THR A 417 8.18 64.07 -6.24
N ALA A 418 8.96 63.05 -6.62
CA ALA A 418 10.00 63.16 -7.65
C ALA A 418 10.40 61.75 -8.16
N PRO A 419 10.71 61.61 -9.46
CA PRO A 419 10.84 60.32 -10.14
C PRO A 419 12.27 59.76 -10.03
N PHE A 420 12.47 58.45 -10.22
CA PHE A 420 13.41 57.92 -11.22
C PHE A 420 13.44 56.37 -11.22
N GLN A 421 13.27 55.83 -12.43
CA GLN A 421 13.70 54.54 -12.97
C GLN A 421 13.15 53.23 -12.40
N ALA A 422 12.10 52.75 -13.09
CA ALA A 422 11.70 51.36 -13.13
C ALA A 422 12.83 50.49 -13.70
N GLN A 423 13.32 49.55 -12.90
CA GLN A 423 13.96 48.33 -13.39
C GLN A 423 12.88 47.26 -13.50
N HIS A 424 12.64 46.80 -14.72
CA HIS A 424 11.74 45.69 -15.03
C HIS A 424 12.17 44.41 -14.28
N PRO A 425 11.24 43.66 -13.67
CA PRO A 425 11.51 42.29 -13.26
C PRO A 425 11.64 41.42 -14.52
N MET A 426 12.67 40.59 -14.56
CA MET A 426 12.91 39.59 -15.60
C MET A 426 11.78 38.56 -15.61
N ASP A 427 11.06 38.49 -16.72
CA ASP A 427 10.06 37.46 -17.01
C ASP A 427 10.77 36.12 -17.27
N TYR A 428 10.47 35.12 -16.42
CA TYR A 428 10.84 33.73 -16.65
C TYR A 428 9.72 33.03 -17.43
N PRO A 429 10.01 32.24 -18.48
CA PRO A 429 8.97 31.59 -19.26
C PRO A 429 8.49 30.34 -18.53
N SER A 430 7.35 30.47 -17.88
CA SER A 430 6.52 29.33 -17.51
C SER A 430 5.44 29.19 -18.57
N SER A 431 5.15 27.97 -18.98
CA SER A 431 3.97 27.54 -19.75
C SER A 431 2.68 27.76 -18.95
N SER A 432 2.46 29.02 -18.59
CA SER A 432 1.19 29.61 -18.17
C SER A 432 0.40 29.97 -19.44
N PRO A 433 -0.93 30.06 -19.37
CA PRO A 433 -1.67 30.81 -20.39
C PRO A 433 -1.01 32.18 -20.53
N SER A 434 -0.84 32.68 -21.76
CA SER A 434 -0.07 33.90 -22.03
C SER A 434 -0.49 35.04 -21.08
N SER A 435 0.44 35.95 -20.73
CA SER A 435 0.15 37.13 -19.89
C SER A 435 -1.15 37.84 -20.29
N ASP A 436 -1.43 37.87 -21.61
CA ASP A 436 -2.65 38.39 -22.21
C ASP A 436 -3.93 37.62 -21.82
N GLU A 437 -3.88 36.29 -21.70
CA GLU A 437 -5.05 35.48 -21.35
C GLU A 437 -5.39 35.60 -19.85
N HIS A 438 -4.38 35.71 -18.99
CA HIS A 438 -4.61 35.98 -17.56
C HIS A 438 -5.19 37.38 -17.34
N GLN A 439 -4.71 38.37 -18.09
CA GLN A 439 -5.23 39.74 -18.06
C GLN A 439 -6.67 39.81 -18.59
N ARG A 440 -6.98 39.11 -19.69
CA ARG A 440 -8.36 39.00 -20.20
C ARG A 440 -9.31 38.35 -19.19
N ARG A 441 -8.91 37.26 -18.53
CA ARG A 441 -9.75 36.62 -17.49
C ARG A 441 -10.02 37.55 -16.30
N LYS A 442 -9.06 38.41 -15.93
CA LYS A 442 -9.26 39.43 -14.89
C LYS A 442 -10.24 40.51 -15.34
N GLU A 443 -10.14 40.94 -16.59
CA GLU A 443 -11.06 41.91 -17.21
C GLU A 443 -12.48 41.36 -17.33
N ASP A 444 -12.63 40.11 -17.77
CA ASP A 444 -13.91 39.41 -17.85
C ASP A 444 -14.55 39.23 -16.47
N LEU A 445 -13.76 38.85 -15.45
CA LEU A 445 -14.25 38.70 -14.09
C LEU A 445 -14.67 40.04 -13.48
N ALA A 446 -13.88 41.09 -13.66
CA ALA A 446 -14.20 42.45 -13.20
C ALA A 446 -15.45 43.01 -13.88
N ALA A 447 -15.68 42.68 -15.16
CA ALA A 447 -16.91 43.02 -15.88
C ALA A 447 -18.12 42.23 -15.35
N LEU A 448 -17.94 40.94 -15.04
CA LEU A 448 -19.00 40.06 -14.57
C LEU A 448 -19.46 40.38 -13.14
N THR A 449 -18.53 40.71 -12.25
CA THR A 449 -18.83 41.03 -10.83
C THR A 449 -19.09 42.52 -10.60
N GLN A 450 -18.90 43.36 -11.62
CA GLN A 450 -18.83 44.83 -11.51
C GLN A 450 -17.79 45.31 -10.47
N ASP A 451 -16.85 44.46 -10.10
CA ASP A 451 -15.83 44.76 -9.10
C ASP A 451 -14.50 45.08 -9.77
N ARG A 452 -14.20 46.39 -9.87
CA ARG A 452 -12.92 46.87 -10.39
C ARG A 452 -11.74 46.54 -9.49
N LEU A 453 -11.96 46.17 -8.22
CA LEU A 453 -10.89 45.73 -7.33
C LEU A 453 -10.31 44.39 -7.76
N ALA A 454 -11.05 43.55 -8.50
CA ALA A 454 -10.55 42.29 -9.05
C ALA A 454 -9.32 42.48 -9.97
N LEU A 455 -9.20 43.64 -10.63
CA LEU A 455 -8.06 44.01 -11.47
C LEU A 455 -6.80 44.33 -10.66
N THR A 456 -6.97 44.76 -9.40
CA THR A 456 -5.88 45.16 -8.50
C THR A 456 -5.25 43.98 -7.75
N ILE A 457 -5.84 42.79 -7.87
CA ILE A 457 -5.33 41.57 -7.26
C ILE A 457 -4.05 41.13 -7.98
N THR A 458 -2.92 41.35 -7.32
CA THR A 458 -1.61 40.83 -7.74
C THR A 458 -1.28 39.54 -6.99
N ALA A 459 -0.18 38.87 -7.36
CA ALA A 459 0.31 37.68 -6.66
C ALA A 459 0.55 37.90 -5.15
N SER A 460 0.82 39.13 -4.70
CA SER A 460 1.02 39.44 -3.28
C SER A 460 -0.28 39.62 -2.50
N ASN A 461 -1.43 39.78 -3.17
CA ASN A 461 -2.75 39.82 -2.54
C ASN A 461 -3.32 38.41 -2.31
N LYS A 462 -2.53 37.39 -2.62
CA LYS A 462 -2.94 36.00 -2.66
C LYS A 462 -2.53 35.24 -1.40
N PRO A 463 -3.46 34.81 -0.52
CA PRO A 463 -3.10 33.94 0.60
C PRO A 463 -2.32 32.73 0.11
N HIS A 464 -1.18 32.49 0.75
CA HIS A 464 -0.30 31.33 0.53
C HIS A 464 0.20 31.13 -0.90
N PHE A 465 0.21 32.17 -1.75
CA PHE A 465 0.62 32.00 -3.14
C PHE A 465 2.07 31.54 -3.30
N SER A 466 2.23 30.45 -4.04
CA SER A 466 3.48 30.01 -4.62
C SER A 466 3.28 29.75 -6.12
N PRO A 467 4.33 29.89 -6.95
CA PRO A 467 4.30 29.41 -8.33
C PRO A 467 3.91 27.93 -8.38
N SER A 468 3.22 27.54 -9.46
CA SER A 468 2.92 26.13 -9.76
C SER A 468 4.23 25.36 -9.96
N GLN A 469 4.29 24.14 -9.44
CA GLN A 469 5.43 23.26 -9.62
C GLN A 469 5.13 22.22 -10.70
N ILE A 470 6.13 21.90 -11.51
CA ILE A 470 6.05 20.80 -12.48
C ILE A 470 6.12 19.49 -11.70
N ARG A 471 5.17 18.58 -11.96
CA ARG A 471 5.17 17.26 -11.33
C ARG A 471 5.86 16.25 -12.24
N LEU A 472 6.84 15.53 -11.68
CA LEU A 472 7.49 14.43 -12.40
C LEU A 472 6.44 13.35 -12.80
N PRO A 473 6.46 12.82 -14.02
CA PRO A 473 5.50 11.80 -14.49
C PRO A 473 5.40 10.56 -13.58
N ARG A 474 6.52 10.04 -13.06
CA ARG A 474 6.55 8.96 -12.04
C ARG A 474 5.75 9.22 -10.76
N ASN A 475 5.51 10.49 -10.44
CA ASN A 475 4.81 10.94 -9.22
C ASN A 475 3.33 11.24 -9.44
N VAL A 476 2.81 11.13 -10.67
CA VAL A 476 1.41 11.43 -10.99
C VAL A 476 0.81 10.32 -11.82
N HIS A 477 -0.14 9.54 -11.28
CA HIS A 477 -0.86 8.50 -12.02
C HIS A 477 -2.33 8.86 -12.13
N ALA A 478 -2.76 9.25 -13.33
CA ALA A 478 -4.16 9.49 -13.63
C ALA A 478 -4.84 8.18 -14.04
N GLU A 479 -6.03 7.94 -13.53
CA GLU A 479 -6.86 6.81 -13.95
C GLU A 479 -7.19 6.93 -15.43
N SER A 480 -7.02 5.83 -16.17
CA SER A 480 -7.23 5.81 -17.62
C SER A 480 -8.64 6.27 -17.98
N THR A 481 -8.73 7.11 -19.01
CA THR A 481 -10.01 7.62 -19.52
C THR A 481 -10.90 6.45 -19.91
N THR A 482 -12.10 6.36 -19.32
CA THR A 482 -13.06 5.32 -19.64
C THR A 482 -13.39 5.35 -21.13
N LEU A 483 -13.09 4.26 -21.84
CA LEU A 483 -13.41 4.13 -23.26
C LEU A 483 -14.94 4.16 -23.46
N PRO A 484 -15.43 4.59 -24.64
CA PRO A 484 -16.85 4.52 -24.98
C PRO A 484 -17.40 3.10 -24.75
N GLY A 485 -18.44 2.98 -23.92
CA GLY A 485 -19.05 1.69 -23.54
C GLY A 485 -18.54 1.10 -22.22
N GLN A 486 -17.47 1.65 -21.63
CA GLN A 486 -16.99 1.26 -20.32
C GLN A 486 -17.74 2.03 -19.22
N ARG A 487 -18.23 1.30 -18.21
CA ARG A 487 -18.97 1.91 -17.09
C ARG A 487 -18.01 2.62 -16.14
N SER A 488 -18.35 3.86 -15.79
CA SER A 488 -17.73 4.57 -14.66
C SER A 488 -18.47 4.23 -13.37
N PHE A 489 -17.73 4.09 -12.27
CA PHE A 489 -18.31 3.80 -10.97
C PHE A 489 -18.35 5.06 -10.12
N ILE A 490 -19.53 5.36 -9.56
CA ILE A 490 -19.68 6.41 -8.55
C ILE A 490 -19.16 5.93 -7.20
N VAL A 491 -18.85 6.86 -6.29
CA VAL A 491 -18.22 6.55 -4.99
C VAL A 491 -18.99 5.51 -4.18
N THR A 492 -20.33 5.55 -4.22
CA THR A 492 -21.21 4.62 -3.49
C THR A 492 -21.21 3.20 -4.07
N LYS A 493 -20.73 3.04 -5.31
CA LYS A 493 -20.54 1.76 -5.99
C LYS A 493 -19.10 1.27 -5.93
N THR A 494 -18.20 2.00 -5.27
CA THR A 494 -16.78 1.61 -5.12
C THR A 494 -16.41 1.58 -3.64
N PRO A 495 -16.92 0.58 -2.87
CA PRO A 495 -16.71 0.49 -1.42
C PRO A 495 -15.25 0.45 -1.00
N VAL A 496 -14.35 -0.02 -1.87
CA VAL A 496 -12.91 -0.10 -1.58
C VAL A 496 -12.16 0.53 -2.73
N ARG A 497 -11.25 1.45 -2.39
CA ARG A 497 -10.44 2.21 -3.35
C ARG A 497 -9.01 2.17 -2.87
N CYS A 498 -8.14 1.52 -3.62
CA CYS A 498 -6.75 1.33 -3.21
C CYS A 498 -5.81 1.64 -4.37
N TYR A 499 -4.57 1.98 -4.02
CA TYR A 499 -3.49 2.20 -4.97
C TYR A 499 -2.27 1.44 -4.47
N ASP A 500 -1.78 0.51 -5.28
CA ASP A 500 -0.53 -0.19 -5.02
C ASP A 500 0.64 0.60 -5.63
N LEU A 501 1.56 1.07 -4.78
CA LEU A 501 2.72 1.83 -5.25
C LEU A 501 3.68 0.97 -6.08
N SER A 502 3.94 -0.26 -5.63
CA SER A 502 4.90 -1.19 -6.24
C SER A 502 4.53 -1.57 -7.67
N SER A 503 3.23 -1.77 -7.91
CA SER A 503 2.69 -2.17 -9.22
C SER A 503 2.14 -0.98 -10.02
N SER A 504 2.25 0.24 -9.48
CA SER A 504 1.59 1.45 -9.99
C SER A 504 0.17 1.17 -10.49
N ALA A 505 -0.66 0.57 -9.61
CA ALA A 505 -1.97 0.04 -9.99
C ALA A 505 -3.09 0.50 -9.05
N PHE A 506 -4.17 1.00 -9.63
CA PHE A 506 -5.46 1.10 -8.97
C PHE A 506 -6.03 -0.29 -8.77
N VAL A 507 -6.52 -0.58 -7.56
CA VAL A 507 -7.21 -1.83 -7.23
C VAL A 507 -8.44 -1.47 -6.42
N ASP A 508 -9.61 -1.59 -7.05
CA ASP A 508 -10.88 -1.20 -6.47
C ASP A 508 -11.80 -2.42 -6.31
N LEU A 509 -12.60 -2.44 -5.25
CA LEU A 509 -13.77 -3.32 -5.15
C LEU A 509 -14.99 -2.50 -5.58
N VAL A 510 -15.65 -2.93 -6.65
CA VAL A 510 -16.80 -2.27 -7.24
C VAL A 510 -18.06 -3.13 -7.12
N ASN A 511 -19.21 -2.48 -6.97
CA ASN A 511 -20.52 -3.09 -7.03
C ASN A 511 -21.09 -2.89 -8.45
N ASP A 512 -20.80 -3.83 -9.34
CA ASP A 512 -21.15 -3.80 -10.76
C ASP A 512 -22.39 -4.64 -11.05
N ILE A 513 -23.56 -4.06 -10.78
CA ILE A 513 -24.84 -4.73 -11.03
C ILE A 513 -25.13 -4.72 -12.55
N PRO A 514 -25.16 -5.89 -13.21
CA PRO A 514 -25.41 -5.96 -14.64
C PRO A 514 -26.91 -5.75 -14.91
N HIS A 515 -27.26 -4.53 -15.34
CA HIS A 515 -28.64 -4.06 -15.56
C HIS A 515 -29.43 -3.94 -14.24
N PRO A 516 -30.39 -2.99 -14.14
CA PRO A 516 -31.19 -2.83 -12.93
C PRO A 516 -32.22 -3.98 -12.83
N ASP A 517 -31.75 -5.19 -12.53
CA ASP A 517 -32.60 -6.29 -12.09
C ASP A 517 -33.01 -6.02 -10.63
N PRO A 518 -34.30 -5.84 -10.33
CA PRO A 518 -34.78 -5.60 -8.97
C PRO A 518 -34.42 -6.73 -7.98
N GLY A 519 -34.06 -7.92 -8.46
CA GLY A 519 -33.60 -9.04 -7.63
C GLY A 519 -32.13 -8.97 -7.20
N VAL A 520 -31.27 -8.25 -7.93
CA VAL A 520 -29.82 -8.22 -7.68
C VAL A 520 -29.42 -6.93 -6.98
N GLN A 521 -29.17 -7.01 -5.67
CA GLN A 521 -28.79 -5.85 -4.86
C GLN A 521 -27.28 -5.58 -4.79
N GLN A 522 -26.46 -6.60 -5.09
CA GLN A 522 -25.00 -6.52 -5.00
C GLN A 522 -24.34 -7.49 -5.99
N CYS A 523 -23.32 -7.00 -6.69
CA CYS A 523 -22.44 -7.79 -7.56
C CYS A 523 -21.01 -7.26 -7.41
N LEU A 524 -20.28 -7.78 -6.44
CA LEU A 524 -18.93 -7.37 -6.12
C LEU A 524 -17.93 -7.95 -7.13
N ARG A 525 -17.13 -7.05 -7.72
CA ARG A 525 -16.03 -7.36 -8.64
C ARG A 525 -14.83 -6.47 -8.30
N ILE A 526 -13.65 -6.94 -8.63
CA ILE A 526 -12.39 -6.22 -8.60
C ILE A 526 -12.22 -5.50 -9.93
N ARG A 527 -11.78 -4.26 -9.85
CA ARG A 527 -11.35 -3.45 -10.99
C ARG A 527 -9.89 -3.09 -10.78
N ALA A 528 -9.03 -3.39 -11.75
CA ALA A 528 -7.64 -2.98 -11.73
C ALA A 528 -7.29 -2.14 -12.97
N CYS A 529 -6.47 -1.12 -12.77
CA CYS A 529 -5.90 -0.32 -13.84
C CYS A 529 -4.47 0.02 -13.42
N SER A 530 -3.50 -0.38 -14.23
CA SER A 530 -2.10 -0.09 -13.97
C SER A 530 -1.56 0.87 -15.02
N ARG A 531 -0.36 1.37 -14.79
CA ARG A 531 0.45 2.02 -15.81
C ARG A 531 1.84 1.40 -15.82
N ARG A 532 2.54 1.56 -16.93
CA ARG A 532 3.95 1.19 -17.04
C ARG A 532 4.73 2.33 -17.68
N ARG A 533 6.04 2.41 -17.41
CA ARG A 533 6.91 3.36 -18.10
C ARG A 533 6.99 2.93 -19.56
N LYS A 534 6.88 3.88 -20.50
CA LYS A 534 7.20 3.59 -21.90
C LYS A 534 8.70 3.46 -22.05
N GLY A 535 9.13 2.56 -22.93
CA GLY A 535 10.51 2.56 -23.38
C GLY A 535 10.88 3.91 -24.01
N PRO A 536 12.17 4.28 -24.05
CA PRO A 536 12.60 5.54 -24.64
C PRO A 536 12.06 5.67 -26.06
N ALA A 537 11.43 6.81 -26.36
CA ALA A 537 10.86 7.09 -27.67
C ALA A 537 11.94 6.86 -28.73
N ARG A 538 11.66 6.07 -29.77
CA ARG A 538 12.58 5.93 -30.91
C ARG A 538 12.18 6.95 -31.96
N GLY A 539 13.13 7.73 -32.45
CA GLY A 539 12.93 8.55 -33.64
C GLY A 539 12.48 7.68 -34.82
N GLY A 540 11.93 8.31 -35.87
CA GLY A 540 11.56 7.60 -37.11
C GLY A 540 12.73 6.87 -37.80
N ASP A 541 13.96 7.20 -37.41
CA ASP A 541 15.23 6.59 -37.79
C ASP A 541 15.71 5.46 -36.85
N GLY A 542 14.96 5.17 -35.79
CA GLY A 542 15.30 4.18 -34.78
C GLY A 542 16.33 4.64 -33.74
N ILE A 543 16.73 5.92 -33.75
CA ILE A 543 17.71 6.49 -32.83
C ILE A 543 16.99 7.00 -31.58
N ILE A 544 17.60 6.77 -30.41
CA ILE A 544 17.10 7.33 -29.14
C ILE A 544 17.38 8.84 -29.17
N PRO A 545 16.35 9.70 -29.05
CA PRO A 545 16.55 11.14 -29.04
C PRO A 545 17.45 11.52 -27.86
N PRO A 546 18.35 12.49 -28.04
CA PRO A 546 19.19 12.98 -26.96
C PRO A 546 18.33 13.57 -25.84
N LEU A 547 18.85 13.55 -24.60
CA LEU A 547 18.18 14.13 -23.42
C LEU A 547 17.60 15.51 -23.74
N ALA A 548 16.38 15.75 -23.27
CA ALA A 548 15.70 17.03 -23.42
C ALA A 548 16.62 18.17 -22.94
N ARG A 549 16.78 19.17 -23.81
CA ARG A 549 17.49 20.41 -23.49
C ARG A 549 16.47 21.50 -23.36
N ASN A 550 16.64 22.33 -22.34
CA ASN A 550 15.80 23.50 -22.17
C ASN A 550 15.87 24.33 -23.48
N PRO A 551 14.73 24.59 -24.14
CA PRO A 551 14.70 25.28 -25.44
C PRO A 551 15.18 26.74 -25.37
N GLU A 552 15.26 27.33 -24.17
CA GLU A 552 15.64 28.73 -23.95
C GLU A 552 17.09 28.89 -23.50
N THR A 553 17.62 27.96 -22.71
CA THR A 553 19.02 28.02 -22.22
C THR A 553 19.96 27.09 -22.99
N GLY A 554 19.45 26.09 -23.71
CA GLY A 554 20.24 25.08 -24.42
C GLY A 554 20.99 24.10 -23.49
N GLU A 555 20.80 24.24 -22.18
CA GLU A 555 21.35 23.38 -21.14
C GLU A 555 20.52 22.10 -21.01
N LEU A 556 21.14 21.02 -20.54
CA LEU A 556 20.40 19.81 -20.18
C LEU A 556 19.39 20.18 -19.11
N GLU A 557 18.13 19.74 -19.25
CA GLU A 557 17.14 19.96 -18.19
C GLU A 557 17.69 19.37 -16.88
N GLU A 558 17.90 20.23 -15.87
CA GLU A 558 18.58 19.87 -14.62
C GLU A 558 17.77 18.88 -13.77
N GLU A 559 16.47 18.68 -14.06
CA GLU A 559 15.61 17.72 -13.38
C GLU A 559 15.48 16.42 -14.18
N GLU A 560 16.31 15.44 -13.80
CA GLU A 560 16.23 14.05 -14.28
C GLU A 560 14.77 13.53 -14.24
N GLY A 561 14.30 12.94 -15.33
CA GLY A 561 13.02 12.22 -15.43
C GLY A 561 11.78 13.02 -15.85
N LEU A 562 11.93 14.27 -16.30
CA LEU A 562 10.85 15.01 -16.99
C LEU A 562 10.53 14.45 -18.39
N ASP A 563 11.51 13.78 -19.00
CA ASP A 563 11.41 13.06 -20.27
C ASP A 563 10.72 11.69 -20.15
N GLU A 564 10.31 11.29 -18.94
CA GLU A 564 9.60 10.04 -18.73
C GLU A 564 8.19 10.05 -19.33
N GLU A 565 7.91 9.05 -20.14
CA GLU A 565 6.56 8.76 -20.58
C GLU A 565 6.00 7.52 -19.90
N TYR A 566 4.69 7.54 -19.62
CA TYR A 566 3.95 6.39 -19.12
C TYR A 566 2.82 6.05 -20.08
N GLU A 567 2.47 4.78 -20.14
CA GLU A 567 1.25 4.31 -20.80
C GLU A 567 0.37 3.56 -19.82
N ASP A 568 -0.93 3.84 -19.88
CA ASP A 568 -1.91 3.15 -19.07
C ASP A 568 -2.16 1.75 -19.64
N GLY A 569 -2.25 0.77 -18.74
CA GLY A 569 -2.71 -0.57 -19.04
C GLY A 569 -4.22 -0.62 -19.28
N THR A 570 -4.69 -1.74 -19.80
CA THR A 570 -6.11 -2.02 -19.92
C THR A 570 -6.78 -2.06 -18.55
N VAL A 571 -8.01 -1.58 -18.47
CA VAL A 571 -8.81 -1.73 -17.25
C VAL A 571 -9.36 -3.15 -17.19
N GLU A 572 -8.87 -3.91 -16.23
CA GLU A 572 -9.25 -5.31 -16.03
C GLU A 572 -10.32 -5.44 -14.96
N MET A 573 -11.25 -6.37 -15.17
CA MET A 573 -12.38 -6.61 -14.26
C MET A 573 -12.51 -8.09 -13.94
N TRP A 574 -12.53 -8.44 -12.66
CA TRP A 574 -12.60 -9.83 -12.20
C TRP A 574 -13.51 -9.99 -10.97
N PRO A 575 -14.36 -11.02 -10.85
CA PRO A 575 -14.61 -12.10 -11.82
C PRO A 575 -15.14 -11.59 -13.17
N PRO A 576 -15.08 -12.39 -14.24
CA PRO A 576 -15.69 -12.02 -15.52
C PRO A 576 -17.18 -11.67 -15.40
N ALA A 577 -17.65 -10.75 -16.24
CA ALA A 577 -19.07 -10.40 -16.35
C ALA A 577 -19.87 -11.58 -16.93
N PRO A 578 -21.20 -11.62 -16.77
CA PRO A 578 -22.01 -12.55 -17.56
C PRO A 578 -21.88 -12.23 -19.07
N ASP A 579 -22.18 -13.21 -19.91
CA ASP A 579 -22.24 -13.03 -21.36
C ASP A 579 -23.36 -12.06 -21.79
N ALA A 580 -23.46 -11.79 -23.09
CA ALA A 580 -24.48 -10.89 -23.64
C ALA A 580 -25.93 -11.36 -23.37
N GLN A 581 -26.13 -12.65 -23.09
CA GLN A 581 -27.41 -13.26 -22.75
C GLN A 581 -27.64 -13.30 -21.23
N GLY A 582 -26.75 -12.70 -20.43
CA GLY A 582 -26.83 -12.66 -18.98
C GLY A 582 -26.46 -13.99 -18.31
N LYS A 583 -25.85 -14.94 -19.02
CA LYS A 583 -25.44 -16.23 -18.49
C LYS A 583 -23.99 -16.22 -18.02
N TYR A 584 -23.75 -16.96 -16.96
CA TYR A 584 -22.42 -17.24 -16.45
C TYR A 584 -21.99 -18.65 -16.86
N SER A 585 -20.69 -18.87 -17.04
CA SER A 585 -20.11 -20.21 -16.96
C SER A 585 -20.41 -20.83 -15.60
N GLU A 586 -20.37 -22.16 -15.49
CA GLU A 586 -20.61 -22.85 -14.21
C GLU A 586 -19.64 -22.36 -13.12
N GLY A 587 -18.33 -22.34 -13.43
CA GLY A 587 -17.30 -21.80 -12.54
C GLY A 587 -17.45 -20.30 -12.27
N GLY A 588 -17.87 -19.51 -13.28
CA GLY A 588 -18.15 -18.09 -13.13
C GLY A 588 -19.28 -17.81 -12.16
N ARG A 589 -20.38 -18.57 -12.22
CA ARG A 589 -21.52 -18.45 -11.29
C ARG A 589 -21.09 -18.74 -9.85
N ASP A 590 -20.36 -19.84 -9.64
CA ASP A 590 -19.90 -20.22 -8.31
C ASP A 590 -18.92 -19.18 -7.73
N LEU A 591 -18.09 -18.59 -8.59
CA LEU A 591 -17.18 -17.51 -8.23
C LEU A 591 -17.92 -16.22 -7.86
N HIS A 592 -18.98 -15.86 -8.60
CA HIS A 592 -19.85 -14.73 -8.24
C HIS A 592 -20.57 -14.96 -6.90
N VAL A 593 -21.04 -16.18 -6.63
CA VAL A 593 -21.61 -16.57 -5.32
C VAL A 593 -20.57 -16.50 -4.21
N LEU A 594 -19.31 -16.79 -4.50
CA LEU A 594 -18.21 -16.68 -3.53
C LEU A 594 -17.85 -15.22 -3.23
N MET A 595 -17.82 -14.36 -4.25
CA MET A 595 -17.61 -12.92 -4.10
C MET A 595 -18.82 -12.19 -3.51
N ASN A 596 -20.01 -12.79 -3.60
CA ASN A 596 -21.26 -12.27 -3.06
C ASN A 596 -21.94 -13.33 -2.19
N PRO A 597 -21.39 -13.62 -0.98
CA PRO A 597 -21.88 -14.71 -0.14
C PRO A 597 -23.39 -14.59 0.14
N PRO A 598 -24.19 -15.63 -0.17
CA PRO A 598 -25.64 -15.60 0.05
C PRO A 598 -25.98 -15.34 1.52
N GLY A 599 -26.96 -14.46 1.77
CA GLY A 599 -27.35 -14.05 3.12
C GLY A 599 -26.50 -12.92 3.72
N TYR A 600 -25.44 -12.51 3.04
CA TYR A 600 -24.53 -11.45 3.49
C TYR A 600 -24.48 -10.32 2.45
N MET A 601 -25.53 -9.50 2.41
CA MET A 601 -25.66 -8.41 1.44
C MET A 601 -25.58 -7.04 2.12
N GLY A 602 -24.95 -6.08 1.45
CA GLY A 602 -24.85 -4.69 1.91
C GLY A 602 -23.67 -4.43 2.85
N LYS A 603 -23.53 -3.14 3.23
CA LYS A 603 -22.47 -2.59 4.12
C LYS A 603 -21.08 -3.18 3.89
N VAL A 604 -20.63 -3.11 2.64
CA VAL A 604 -19.34 -3.61 2.22
C VAL A 604 -18.23 -2.69 2.73
N HIS A 605 -17.24 -3.28 3.40
CA HIS A 605 -16.05 -2.58 3.84
C HIS A 605 -14.84 -3.46 3.57
N GLY A 606 -13.79 -2.91 2.95
CA GLY A 606 -12.61 -3.64 2.52
C GLY A 606 -11.32 -2.89 2.78
N THR A 607 -10.23 -3.64 2.81
CA THR A 607 -8.87 -3.19 3.04
C THR A 607 -7.93 -3.99 2.14
N PHE A 608 -6.86 -3.35 1.69
CA PHE A 608 -5.86 -3.93 0.81
C PHE A 608 -4.46 -3.61 1.33
N ASP A 609 -3.56 -4.59 1.32
CA ASP A 609 -2.22 -4.47 1.88
C ASP A 609 -1.09 -4.71 0.87
N GLY A 610 -1.39 -4.64 -0.42
CA GLY A 610 -0.45 -4.98 -1.50
C GLY A 610 -0.43 -6.47 -1.85
N THR A 611 -1.05 -7.34 -1.06
CA THR A 611 -1.10 -8.78 -1.35
C THR A 611 -2.43 -9.47 -1.22
N GLY A 612 -3.28 -8.97 -0.35
CA GLY A 612 -4.63 -9.47 -0.20
C GLY A 612 -5.58 -8.30 -0.20
N LEU A 613 -6.69 -8.45 -0.91
CA LEU A 613 -7.88 -7.65 -0.69
C LEU A 613 -8.79 -8.44 0.26
N VAL A 614 -9.00 -7.94 1.46
CA VAL A 614 -9.97 -8.51 2.40
C VAL A 614 -11.15 -7.57 2.50
N TYR A 615 -12.36 -8.10 2.37
CA TYR A 615 -13.57 -7.34 2.60
C TYR A 615 -14.59 -8.11 3.42
N SER A 616 -15.45 -7.37 4.09
CA SER A 616 -16.64 -7.88 4.77
C SER A 616 -17.89 -7.41 4.06
N THR A 617 -18.91 -8.26 3.99
CA THR A 617 -20.24 -7.93 3.45
C THR A 617 -21.33 -8.56 4.32
N GLY A 618 -22.48 -7.91 4.44
CA GLY A 618 -23.59 -8.32 5.31
C GLY A 618 -24.25 -7.17 6.06
N GLY A 619 -25.41 -7.46 6.65
CA GLY A 619 -26.23 -6.51 7.40
C GLY A 619 -25.70 -6.17 8.80
N GLU A 620 -26.61 -5.76 9.69
CA GLU A 620 -26.28 -5.56 11.11
C GLU A 620 -26.04 -6.91 11.78
N GLY A 621 -24.85 -7.11 12.35
CA GLY A 621 -24.46 -8.35 13.03
C GLY A 621 -23.27 -9.04 12.38
N GLN A 622 -23.41 -10.33 12.08
CA GLN A 622 -22.35 -11.14 11.49
C GLN A 622 -22.19 -10.83 9.99
N LYS A 623 -20.95 -10.61 9.56
CA LYS A 623 -20.59 -10.38 8.16
C LYS A 623 -19.69 -11.49 7.66
N ALA A 624 -19.87 -11.90 6.40
CA ALA A 624 -18.93 -12.78 5.73
C ALA A 624 -17.65 -12.00 5.41
N ILE A 625 -16.50 -12.60 5.70
CA ILE A 625 -15.18 -12.04 5.43
C ILE A 625 -14.56 -12.83 4.28
N VAL A 626 -14.29 -12.14 3.18
CA VAL A 626 -13.74 -12.73 1.95
C VAL A 626 -12.31 -12.21 1.76
N LEU A 627 -11.38 -13.12 1.52
CA LEU A 627 -10.01 -12.82 1.12
C LEU A 627 -9.85 -13.13 -0.37
N VAL A 628 -9.39 -12.14 -1.12
CA VAL A 628 -8.88 -12.30 -2.49
C VAL A 628 -7.36 -12.12 -2.45
N ASN A 629 -6.64 -13.18 -2.78
CA ASN A 629 -5.19 -13.26 -2.61
C ASN A 629 -4.46 -13.06 -3.95
N PHE A 630 -3.54 -12.12 -3.97
CA PHE A 630 -2.62 -11.83 -5.09
C PHE A 630 -1.19 -12.29 -4.80
N ASP A 631 -0.92 -12.87 -3.63
CA ASP A 631 0.39 -13.42 -3.29
C ASP A 631 0.51 -14.89 -3.75
N PRO A 632 1.42 -15.22 -4.68
CA PRO A 632 1.60 -16.59 -5.17
C PRO A 632 2.17 -17.56 -4.13
N ALA A 633 2.70 -17.06 -3.00
CA ALA A 633 3.27 -17.89 -1.95
C ALA A 633 2.23 -18.30 -0.88
N VAL A 634 1.02 -17.74 -0.93
CA VAL A 634 -0.04 -18.05 0.03
C VAL A 634 -0.90 -19.19 -0.48
N TYR A 635 -0.93 -20.28 0.28
CA TYR A 635 -1.74 -21.45 -0.02
C TYR A 635 -2.73 -21.72 1.12
N LEU A 636 -4.02 -21.60 0.83
CA LEU A 636 -5.08 -21.98 1.76
C LEU A 636 -5.45 -23.44 1.54
N ARG A 637 -5.32 -24.26 2.58
CA ARG A 637 -5.52 -25.71 2.48
C ARG A 637 -7.00 -26.03 2.29
N GLY A 638 -7.31 -26.93 1.35
CA GLY A 638 -8.66 -27.45 1.17
C GLY A 638 -9.57 -26.58 0.29
N LEU A 639 -9.02 -25.55 -0.37
CA LEU A 639 -9.73 -24.85 -1.45
C LEU A 639 -9.87 -25.76 -2.68
N ARG A 640 -10.95 -25.55 -3.44
CA ARG A 640 -11.16 -26.28 -4.71
C ARG A 640 -10.22 -25.72 -5.76
N LYS A 641 -9.56 -26.59 -6.51
CA LYS A 641 -8.79 -26.16 -7.68
C LYS A 641 -9.73 -25.79 -8.83
N CYS A 642 -9.47 -24.66 -9.47
CA CYS A 642 -10.23 -24.18 -10.63
C CYS A 642 -9.25 -23.52 -11.60
N SER A 643 -9.35 -23.77 -12.91
CA SER A 643 -8.54 -23.02 -13.88
C SER A 643 -9.15 -21.65 -14.11
N MET A 644 -8.32 -20.62 -14.25
CA MET A 644 -8.79 -19.30 -14.68
C MET A 644 -9.41 -19.33 -16.08
N ASP A 645 -8.99 -20.26 -16.93
CA ASP A 645 -9.55 -20.45 -18.27
C ASP A 645 -10.98 -20.98 -18.24
N ASP A 646 -11.32 -21.79 -17.22
CA ASP A 646 -12.65 -22.37 -17.05
C ASP A 646 -13.70 -21.31 -16.64
N LEU A 647 -13.25 -20.13 -16.20
CA LEU A 647 -14.12 -19.04 -15.79
C LEU A 647 -14.69 -18.25 -16.97
N GLY A 648 -14.10 -18.35 -18.17
CA GLY A 648 -14.53 -17.59 -19.35
C GLY A 648 -15.10 -18.45 -20.48
N SER A 649 -16.35 -18.20 -20.91
CA SER A 649 -16.71 -18.32 -22.33
C SER A 649 -18.07 -17.71 -22.69
N GLY A 650 -18.09 -16.97 -23.80
CA GLY A 650 -19.25 -16.42 -24.52
C GLY A 650 -18.81 -15.29 -25.48
N GLY A 651 -18.31 -15.62 -26.68
CA GLY A 651 -17.65 -14.69 -27.63
C GLY A 651 -18.50 -13.52 -28.15
N GLY A 652 -18.00 -12.51 -28.86
CA GLY A 652 -16.65 -12.17 -29.32
C GLY A 652 -16.71 -10.82 -30.07
N ALA A 653 -15.59 -10.11 -30.12
CA ALA A 653 -15.23 -9.15 -31.17
C ALA A 653 -13.71 -8.98 -31.14
N ALA A 654 -13.01 -9.95 -31.71
CA ALA A 654 -11.64 -9.72 -32.14
C ALA A 654 -11.69 -8.69 -33.28
N SER A 655 -11.10 -7.51 -33.04
CA SER A 655 -10.67 -6.64 -34.13
C SER A 655 -9.56 -7.37 -34.87
N ALA A 656 -9.94 -8.08 -35.93
CA ALA A 656 -9.02 -8.64 -36.89
C ALA A 656 -8.54 -7.51 -37.81
N THR A 657 -7.37 -6.95 -37.52
CA THR A 657 -6.51 -6.37 -38.57
C THR A 657 -5.49 -7.43 -38.97
N SER A 658 -5.87 -8.15 -40.02
CA SER A 658 -4.99 -9.03 -40.79
C SER A 658 -3.81 -8.24 -41.37
N ARG A 659 -2.58 -8.62 -41.02
CA ARG A 659 -1.44 -8.55 -41.94
C ARG A 659 -1.10 -9.96 -42.37
N ALA A 660 -1.53 -10.30 -43.58
CA ALA A 660 -1.19 -11.51 -44.28
C ALA A 660 0.32 -11.61 -44.48
N PHE A 661 0.91 -12.72 -44.02
CA PHE A 661 2.14 -13.25 -44.57
C PHE A 661 1.77 -14.36 -45.53
N THR A 662 2.19 -14.21 -46.79
CA THR A 662 2.13 -15.24 -47.83
C THR A 662 2.98 -16.43 -47.41
N SER A 663 2.32 -17.58 -47.24
CA SER A 663 2.96 -18.88 -47.07
C SER A 663 3.49 -19.38 -48.41
N GLN A 664 4.79 -19.62 -48.50
CA GLN A 664 5.37 -20.51 -49.50
C GLN A 664 5.71 -21.83 -48.80
N GLU A 665 5.14 -22.91 -49.33
CA GLU A 665 5.28 -24.28 -48.84
C GLU A 665 6.74 -24.73 -48.77
N SER A 666 7.13 -25.38 -47.66
CA SER A 666 7.94 -26.58 -47.74
C SER A 666 7.83 -27.39 -46.44
N SER A 667 7.80 -28.69 -46.67
CA SER A 667 7.48 -29.81 -45.79
C SER A 667 8.59 -30.18 -44.79
N GLY A 668 8.16 -30.68 -43.62
CA GLY A 668 8.84 -31.77 -42.89
C GLY A 668 9.52 -31.39 -41.57
N GLY A 669 9.14 -32.08 -40.48
CA GLY A 669 9.95 -32.13 -39.24
C GLY A 669 9.13 -32.20 -37.96
N ALA A 670 9.16 -33.34 -37.28
CA ALA A 670 8.30 -33.72 -36.16
C ALA A 670 8.61 -33.01 -34.82
N SER A 671 7.54 -32.74 -34.05
CA SER A 671 7.57 -32.40 -32.62
C SER A 671 7.73 -33.66 -31.73
N PRO A 672 8.54 -33.64 -30.65
CA PRO A 672 8.54 -34.72 -29.67
C PRO A 672 7.50 -34.48 -28.55
N LYS A 673 6.58 -35.43 -28.40
CA LYS A 673 5.64 -35.56 -27.27
C LYS A 673 6.34 -36.21 -26.06
N ARG A 674 5.99 -35.73 -24.86
CA ARG A 674 6.36 -36.30 -23.54
C ARG A 674 5.74 -37.70 -23.35
N PRO A 675 6.41 -38.66 -22.69
CA PRO A 675 5.80 -39.94 -22.34
C PRO A 675 5.30 -39.95 -20.88
N ASN A 676 4.01 -40.27 -20.72
CA ASN A 676 3.46 -40.93 -19.54
C ASN A 676 3.56 -42.44 -19.78
N SER A 677 3.93 -43.22 -18.75
CA SER A 677 3.79 -44.68 -18.81
C SER A 677 3.30 -45.23 -17.47
N SER A 678 2.16 -45.92 -17.51
CA SER A 678 1.78 -46.92 -16.54
C SER A 678 1.01 -48.05 -17.25
N ILE A 679 1.56 -49.26 -17.10
CA ILE A 679 0.92 -50.58 -16.97
C ILE A 679 0.28 -51.21 -18.24
N PHE A 680 0.77 -52.41 -18.62
CA PHE A 680 -0.01 -53.59 -19.08
C PHE A 680 0.90 -54.84 -18.86
N THR A 681 0.52 -55.88 -18.08
CA THR A 681 -0.39 -57.04 -18.29
C THR A 681 0.21 -58.20 -19.11
N THR A 682 0.01 -59.38 -18.54
CA THR A 682 0.33 -60.78 -18.89
C THR A 682 -0.16 -61.31 -20.25
N ALA A 683 0.60 -62.24 -20.85
CA ALA A 683 0.12 -63.50 -21.46
C ALA A 683 1.28 -64.43 -21.90
N GLU A 684 1.02 -65.74 -21.83
CA GLU A 684 1.91 -66.91 -21.92
C GLU A 684 2.31 -67.35 -23.34
N TYR A 685 3.39 -68.14 -23.47
CA TYR A 685 3.40 -69.48 -24.10
C TYR A 685 4.77 -70.16 -23.88
N GLY A 686 4.78 -71.46 -23.57
CA GLY A 686 5.95 -72.18 -23.07
C GLY A 686 6.71 -73.05 -24.07
N MET A 687 7.90 -73.54 -23.66
CA MET A 687 8.44 -74.84 -24.04
C MET A 687 9.63 -75.24 -23.15
N LYS A 688 9.83 -76.57 -23.05
CA LYS A 688 10.65 -77.37 -22.13
C LYS A 688 12.17 -77.29 -22.37
N ALA A 689 13.00 -77.43 -21.32
CA ALA A 689 13.97 -78.53 -21.13
C ALA A 689 14.89 -78.35 -19.89
N SER A 690 15.17 -79.48 -19.24
CA SER A 690 16.01 -79.77 -18.05
C SER A 690 17.52 -79.58 -18.33
N TYR A 691 18.43 -79.20 -17.42
CA TYR A 691 18.97 -80.03 -16.31
C TYR A 691 19.98 -79.26 -15.40
N HIS A 692 20.05 -79.73 -14.14
CA HIS A 692 21.14 -79.73 -13.14
C HIS A 692 21.44 -78.53 -12.20
N SER A 693 21.21 -78.80 -10.90
CA SER A 693 21.75 -78.11 -9.70
C SER A 693 23.16 -78.62 -9.31
N PRO A 694 23.86 -77.99 -8.33
CA PRO A 694 23.76 -78.51 -6.94
C PRO A 694 23.78 -77.49 -5.78
N LYS A 695 22.91 -77.77 -4.79
CA LYS A 695 22.99 -77.75 -3.29
C LYS A 695 23.94 -76.80 -2.51
N ARG A 696 23.36 -76.14 -1.47
CA ARG A 696 23.64 -76.23 0.01
C ARG A 696 23.11 -74.94 0.72
N ALA A 697 22.49 -74.87 1.90
CA ALA A 697 21.77 -75.72 2.86
C ALA A 697 20.90 -74.77 3.75
N LYS A 698 19.91 -75.32 4.45
CA LYS A 698 18.85 -74.64 5.23
C LYS A 698 18.89 -75.20 6.66
N THR A 699 18.72 -74.38 7.71
CA THR A 699 17.81 -74.67 8.85
C THR A 699 17.68 -73.50 9.86
N THR A 700 16.42 -73.31 10.26
CA THR A 700 15.69 -72.48 11.25
C THR A 700 16.16 -72.68 12.71
N PRO A 701 15.75 -71.89 13.75
CA PRO A 701 14.35 -71.81 14.25
C PRO A 701 13.91 -70.51 15.01
N SER A 702 12.63 -70.46 15.40
CA SER A 702 11.96 -69.58 16.39
C SER A 702 11.30 -70.46 17.49
N PRO A 703 10.59 -69.97 18.54
CA PRO A 703 10.61 -68.72 19.36
C PRO A 703 10.88 -69.04 20.88
N PRO A 704 10.86 -68.08 21.86
CA PRO A 704 9.64 -67.82 22.67
C PRO A 704 9.54 -66.40 23.36
N THR A 705 8.41 -66.10 24.02
CA THR A 705 8.15 -65.01 25.02
C THR A 705 7.79 -65.68 26.39
N PRO A 706 7.73 -65.07 27.62
CA PRO A 706 7.67 -63.63 28.04
C PRO A 706 8.41 -63.15 29.36
N CYS A 707 8.58 -61.81 29.51
CA CYS A 707 8.66 -60.88 30.71
C CYS A 707 9.64 -61.11 31.92
N PRO A 708 9.97 -60.11 32.82
CA PRO A 708 9.70 -58.64 32.92
C PRO A 708 10.87 -57.69 33.41
N THR A 709 10.60 -56.36 33.37
CA THR A 709 11.09 -55.21 34.23
C THR A 709 12.57 -54.78 34.32
N GLU A 710 12.89 -53.54 33.88
CA GLU A 710 13.25 -52.34 34.69
C GLU A 710 13.51 -51.12 33.77
N GLY A 711 13.11 -49.92 34.20
CA GLY A 711 12.71 -48.80 33.31
C GLY A 711 13.80 -47.83 32.84
N PRO A 712 13.50 -46.96 31.85
CA PRO A 712 14.40 -45.90 31.41
C PRO A 712 14.11 -44.57 32.11
N ALA A 713 15.20 -43.87 32.44
CA ALA A 713 15.24 -42.53 33.01
C ALA A 713 14.48 -41.47 32.18
N PRO A 714 13.94 -40.42 32.81
CA PRO A 714 13.10 -39.44 32.14
C PRO A 714 13.91 -38.52 31.22
N ALA A 715 13.44 -38.41 29.97
CA ALA A 715 13.86 -37.40 29.00
C ALA A 715 13.51 -35.98 29.51
N PRO A 716 14.29 -34.94 29.13
CA PRO A 716 14.06 -33.59 29.61
C PRO A 716 12.72 -33.06 29.12
N ALA A 717 11.90 -32.63 30.08
CA ALA A 717 10.58 -32.06 29.85
C ALA A 717 10.65 -30.89 28.84
N VAL A 718 9.89 -31.03 27.76
CA VAL A 718 9.45 -29.90 26.95
C VAL A 718 8.76 -28.92 27.90
N LYS A 719 9.37 -27.75 28.12
CA LYS A 719 8.75 -26.67 28.89
C LYS A 719 7.46 -26.26 28.17
N GLN A 720 6.33 -26.74 28.67
CA GLN A 720 5.01 -26.22 28.31
C GLN A 720 5.03 -24.71 28.60
N GLN A 721 4.68 -23.90 27.59
CA GLN A 721 4.43 -22.48 27.80
C GLN A 721 3.41 -22.31 28.92
N PRO A 722 3.55 -21.30 29.80
CA PRO A 722 2.57 -21.04 30.84
C PRO A 722 1.20 -20.89 30.19
N ASN A 723 0.26 -21.75 30.60
CA ASN A 723 -1.06 -21.89 30.00
C ASN A 723 -1.84 -20.58 30.21
N CYS A 724 -1.79 -19.66 29.24
CA CYS A 724 -2.47 -18.38 29.38
C CYS A 724 -3.97 -18.60 29.17
N PRO A 725 -4.83 -18.38 30.20
CA PRO A 725 -6.21 -18.85 30.16
C PRO A 725 -7.08 -18.16 29.10
N TRP A 726 -6.64 -17.02 28.56
CA TRP A 726 -7.36 -16.26 27.56
C TRP A 726 -6.81 -16.44 26.14
N LEU A 727 -5.68 -17.13 25.95
CA LEU A 727 -5.03 -17.29 24.64
C LEU A 727 -4.91 -18.77 24.29
N ARG A 728 -5.40 -19.16 23.12
CA ARG A 728 -5.28 -20.54 22.61
C ARG A 728 -5.14 -20.56 21.08
N ARG A 729 -4.75 -21.70 20.54
CA ARG A 729 -4.75 -21.96 19.10
C ARG A 729 -5.92 -22.86 18.75
N GLU A 730 -6.61 -22.54 17.68
CA GLU A 730 -7.71 -23.35 17.12
C GLU A 730 -7.49 -23.57 15.62
N ALA A 731 -8.17 -24.55 15.03
CA ALA A 731 -8.19 -24.69 13.58
C ALA A 731 -8.74 -23.43 12.92
N ALA A 732 -8.14 -23.03 11.80
CA ALA A 732 -8.58 -21.85 11.09
C ALA A 732 -10.02 -21.99 10.58
N MET A 733 -10.85 -20.95 10.76
CA MET A 733 -12.30 -21.02 10.46
C MET A 733 -12.58 -21.33 8.99
N TYR A 734 -11.73 -20.87 8.07
CA TYR A 734 -11.88 -21.17 6.65
C TYR A 734 -11.85 -22.67 6.34
N LEU A 735 -11.20 -23.50 7.17
CA LEU A 735 -11.16 -24.95 7.01
C LEU A 735 -12.52 -25.59 7.28
N SER A 736 -13.29 -25.07 8.24
CA SER A 736 -14.65 -25.54 8.51
C SER A 736 -15.66 -24.97 7.53
N ILE A 737 -15.47 -23.72 7.08
CA ILE A 737 -16.30 -23.11 6.04
C ILE A 737 -16.09 -23.85 4.71
N SER A 738 -14.85 -24.17 4.34
CA SER A 738 -14.47 -24.94 3.15
C SER A 738 -15.02 -24.38 1.82
N ARG A 739 -15.16 -23.05 1.72
CA ARG A 739 -15.63 -22.35 0.51
C ARG A 739 -14.53 -21.43 -0.03
N GLY A 740 -13.96 -21.84 -1.16
CA GLY A 740 -13.03 -21.01 -1.93
C GLY A 740 -12.40 -21.75 -3.11
N PHE A 741 -11.74 -20.99 -3.95
CA PHE A 741 -11.02 -21.45 -5.13
C PHE A 741 -9.53 -21.14 -5.03
N ASP A 742 -8.73 -22.08 -5.50
CA ASP A 742 -7.29 -21.95 -5.75
C ASP A 742 -7.06 -22.08 -7.26
N PHE A 743 -6.46 -21.06 -7.86
CA PHE A 743 -6.24 -20.96 -9.30
C PHE A 743 -4.86 -21.47 -9.75
N GLY A 744 -3.97 -21.82 -8.82
CA GLY A 744 -2.76 -22.61 -9.09
C GLY A 744 -1.89 -22.16 -10.28
N LEU A 745 -1.62 -20.86 -10.42
CA LEU A 745 -0.86 -20.27 -11.53
C LEU A 745 0.67 -20.53 -11.51
#